data_AF-A0AAN6SMB6-F1
#
_entry.id   AF-A0AAN6SMB6-F1
#
_cell.length_a   1.000
_cell.length_b   1.000
_cell.length_c   1.000
_cell.angle_alpha   90.00
_cell.angle_beta   90.00
_cell.angle_gamma   90.00
#
_symmetry.space_group_name_H-M   'P 1'
#
loop_
_entity.id
_entity.type
_entity.pdbx_description
1 polymer ?
#
loop_
_entity_poly.entity_id
_entity_poly.type
_entity_poly.pdbx_seq_one_letter_code
_entity_poly.pdbx_strand_id
1 'polypeptide(L)'
;MNVLKLQRKFPQFQQNDIFSLADAFRKLDVDDKGYIDEATAIKATQTSERQPYDVVRQALKDVELDSSRRVELEDYVGLIAKLRDSPGGPQGVSAAAAASPAAVISQRTGGGHASKGSIGGSGKIFVQGSNSNITHTINEDERTEFTRHINAVLAGDADIGNRLPFPTDTFEMFDECKDGLVLAKLINDSVPDTIDERVLNRPKKAKALNAFQMTENNNIVIESAKGIGCSVVNIGSGDIIEVREHLILGLIWQVIRRGLLGKIDIKLHPELYRLLEEDETLEQFLRLPPEQILLRWFNYHLKAANWPRRVQNFSTDVKDAENYTVLLAQIGHEYGCTRGPLQTRDLHQRAEEVLQNADKLGCRKFLTPSSLVAGNPKLNLAFVANLFNTHPALDPITEEEKIEVEDFDAEGEREARVFTLWLNSLDVQPAVQSFFDDLCDGTILMQAYDKVIKGSVNWRCVNKRPAHGGDMSRFKAVENTNYAIELGKQNGFSLVGIQGADITDGQRKLTLGLVWQLMRKDITLTLKGLAQRLGKREITDAEMVRWANDMSRKGGRNSSIRSFKDPAIGTGVFLLDVLSGMKSSYVDYDLVTDGRSDDEAYLNAKLSISIARKMGATIWLVPEDICQVRARLVTTFIGSLMATHEKMQ
;
A
#
# COMPACT_ATOMS: atom_id res chain seq x y z
N MET A 1 -27.70 30.29 -23.71
CA MET A 1 -26.88 29.19 -24.28
C MET A 1 -26.19 29.72 -25.53
N ASN A 2 -24.85 29.88 -25.53
CA ASN A 2 -24.15 30.60 -26.60
C ASN A 2 -23.49 29.61 -27.58
N VAL A 3 -24.30 29.00 -28.45
CA VAL A 3 -23.85 28.04 -29.50
C VAL A 3 -22.71 28.63 -30.34
N LEU A 4 -22.74 29.94 -30.59
CA LEU A 4 -21.69 30.69 -31.28
C LEU A 4 -20.35 30.68 -30.50
N LYS A 5 -20.36 30.61 -29.17
CA LYS A 5 -19.15 30.50 -28.33
C LYS A 5 -18.52 29.12 -28.46
N LEU A 6 -19.33 28.05 -28.37
CA LEU A 6 -18.87 26.68 -28.55
C LEU A 6 -18.34 26.43 -29.97
N GLN A 7 -19.02 26.96 -30.99
CA GLN A 7 -18.59 26.85 -32.39
C GLN A 7 -17.25 27.55 -32.66
N ARG A 8 -16.99 28.67 -31.98
CA ARG A 8 -15.68 29.34 -32.06
C ARG A 8 -14.56 28.54 -31.40
N LYS A 9 -14.86 27.83 -30.31
CA LYS A 9 -13.88 27.01 -29.57
C LYS A 9 -13.64 25.65 -30.25
N PHE A 10 -14.67 25.10 -30.88
CA PHE A 10 -14.64 23.82 -31.59
C PHE A 10 -15.08 24.01 -33.06
N PRO A 11 -14.22 24.60 -33.91
CA PRO A 11 -14.55 24.94 -35.29
C PRO A 11 -14.79 23.71 -36.19
N GLN A 12 -14.39 22.51 -35.75
CA GLN A 12 -14.63 21.26 -36.46
C GLN A 12 -16.11 20.82 -36.45
N PHE A 13 -16.92 21.36 -35.53
CA PHE A 13 -18.35 21.05 -35.45
C PHE A 13 -19.21 22.10 -36.17
N GLN A 14 -20.15 21.62 -37.00
CA GLN A 14 -21.17 22.49 -37.55
C GLN A 14 -22.18 22.87 -36.46
N GLN A 15 -22.94 23.94 -36.71
CA GLN A 15 -23.90 24.45 -35.73
C GLN A 15 -24.95 23.40 -35.33
N ASN A 16 -25.39 22.57 -36.29
CA ASN A 16 -26.34 21.47 -36.05
C ASN A 16 -25.75 20.35 -35.17
N ASP A 17 -24.44 20.09 -35.29
CA ASP A 17 -23.75 19.09 -34.47
C ASP A 17 -23.72 19.57 -33.02
N ILE A 18 -23.40 20.86 -32.80
CA ILE A 18 -23.37 21.46 -31.45
C ILE A 18 -24.76 21.42 -30.80
N PHE A 19 -25.83 21.67 -31.56
CA PHE A 19 -27.20 21.50 -31.05
C PHE A 19 -27.49 20.06 -30.63
N SER A 20 -27.10 19.10 -31.47
CA SER A 20 -27.30 17.67 -31.19
C SER A 20 -26.53 17.23 -29.94
N LEU A 21 -25.29 17.69 -29.77
CA LEU A 21 -24.47 17.42 -28.59
C LEU A 21 -25.04 18.09 -27.33
N ALA A 22 -25.54 19.31 -27.44
CA ALA A 22 -26.18 20.00 -26.32
C ALA A 22 -27.48 19.32 -25.87
N ASP A 23 -28.28 18.82 -26.82
CA ASP A 23 -29.49 18.07 -26.51
C ASP A 23 -29.17 16.68 -25.93
N ALA A 24 -28.10 16.02 -26.40
CA ALA A 24 -27.61 14.78 -25.81
C ALA A 24 -27.17 15.00 -24.35
N PHE A 25 -26.39 16.07 -24.09
CA PHE A 25 -25.95 16.42 -22.75
C PHE A 25 -27.13 16.70 -21.80
N ARG A 26 -28.14 17.47 -22.24
CA ARG A 26 -29.34 17.73 -21.41
C ARG A 26 -30.12 16.47 -21.05
N LYS A 27 -30.07 15.42 -21.88
CA LYS A 27 -30.69 14.13 -21.54
C LYS A 27 -29.91 13.37 -20.46
N LEU A 28 -28.61 13.62 -20.34
CA LEU A 28 -27.76 13.03 -19.30
C LEU A 28 -27.87 13.79 -17.99
N ASP A 29 -28.00 15.12 -18.04
CA ASP A 29 -28.24 15.98 -16.89
C ASP A 29 -29.73 16.01 -16.51
N VAL A 30 -30.24 14.87 -16.03
CA VAL A 30 -31.66 14.65 -15.70
C VAL A 30 -32.19 15.64 -14.65
N ASP A 31 -31.31 16.15 -13.80
CA ASP A 31 -31.64 17.07 -12.70
C ASP A 31 -31.41 18.55 -13.06
N ASP A 32 -31.05 18.88 -14.31
CA ASP A 32 -30.76 20.24 -14.81
C ASP A 32 -29.74 21.00 -13.94
N LYS A 33 -28.67 20.32 -13.53
CA LYS A 33 -27.60 20.86 -12.68
C LYS A 33 -26.60 21.72 -13.44
N GLY A 34 -26.58 21.62 -14.77
CA GLY A 34 -25.59 22.20 -15.67
C GLY A 34 -24.32 21.37 -15.84
N TYR A 35 -24.23 20.19 -15.23
CA TYR A 35 -23.06 19.31 -15.27
C TYR A 35 -23.43 17.84 -15.04
N ILE A 36 -22.57 16.93 -15.49
CA ILE A 36 -22.64 15.48 -15.21
C ILE A 36 -21.34 14.98 -14.55
N ASP A 37 -21.36 13.79 -13.96
CA ASP A 37 -20.15 13.15 -13.44
C ASP A 37 -19.33 12.45 -14.56
N GLU A 38 -18.04 12.23 -14.28
CA GLU A 38 -17.10 11.61 -15.23
C GLU A 38 -17.58 10.23 -15.72
N ALA A 39 -18.16 9.39 -14.86
CA ALA A 39 -18.59 8.04 -15.23
C ALA A 39 -19.79 8.09 -16.19
N THR A 40 -20.76 8.98 -15.93
CA THR A 40 -21.87 9.24 -16.84
C THR A 40 -21.37 9.76 -18.20
N ALA A 41 -20.41 10.69 -18.20
CA ALA A 41 -19.81 11.22 -19.42
C ALA A 41 -19.09 10.14 -20.24
N ILE A 42 -18.26 9.31 -19.59
CA ILE A 42 -17.54 8.21 -20.24
C ILE A 42 -18.53 7.22 -20.85
N LYS A 43 -19.51 6.73 -20.07
CA LYS A 43 -20.47 5.72 -20.52
C LYS A 43 -21.32 6.21 -21.70
N ALA A 44 -21.79 7.46 -21.64
CA ALA A 44 -22.53 8.07 -22.73
C ALA A 44 -21.68 8.16 -24.00
N THR A 45 -20.42 8.58 -23.85
CA THR A 45 -19.50 8.80 -24.97
C THR A 45 -19.00 7.49 -25.59
N GLN A 46 -18.77 6.44 -24.80
CA GLN A 46 -18.51 5.08 -25.31
C GLN A 46 -19.62 4.63 -26.25
N THR A 47 -20.87 4.90 -25.88
CA THR A 47 -22.04 4.51 -26.67
C THR A 47 -22.17 5.37 -27.94
N SER A 48 -22.01 6.69 -27.81
CA SER A 48 -22.20 7.61 -28.96
C SER A 48 -21.06 7.52 -29.97
N GLU A 49 -19.81 7.43 -29.51
CA GLU A 49 -18.62 7.41 -30.37
C GLU A 49 -18.13 5.99 -30.70
N ARG A 50 -18.71 4.95 -30.08
CA ARG A 50 -18.34 3.53 -30.24
C ARG A 50 -16.85 3.27 -29.98
N GLN A 51 -16.31 3.92 -28.95
CA GLN A 51 -14.91 3.80 -28.55
C GLN A 51 -14.76 2.97 -27.26
N PRO A 52 -13.65 2.22 -27.09
CA PRO A 52 -13.36 1.51 -25.85
C PRO A 52 -13.28 2.43 -24.63
N TYR A 53 -13.55 1.90 -23.43
CA TYR A 53 -13.52 2.65 -22.17
C TYR A 53 -12.25 3.47 -22.00
N ASP A 54 -11.09 2.83 -22.16
CA ASP A 54 -9.78 3.44 -21.90
C ASP A 54 -9.46 4.58 -22.88
N VAL A 55 -9.95 4.49 -24.13
CA VAL A 55 -9.78 5.54 -25.14
C VAL A 55 -10.60 6.77 -24.76
N VAL A 56 -11.87 6.58 -24.38
CA VAL A 56 -12.76 7.65 -23.93
C VAL A 56 -12.24 8.29 -22.65
N ARG A 57 -11.81 7.46 -21.70
CA ARG A 57 -11.23 7.89 -20.43
C ARG A 57 -9.97 8.71 -20.62
N GLN A 58 -9.05 8.28 -21.48
CA GLN A 58 -7.84 9.04 -21.76
C GLN A 58 -8.16 10.37 -22.44
N ALA A 59 -9.09 10.37 -23.41
CA ALA A 59 -9.53 11.60 -24.05
C ALA A 59 -10.14 12.59 -23.05
N LEU A 60 -10.92 12.10 -22.07
CA LEU A 60 -11.50 12.93 -21.00
C LEU A 60 -10.42 13.50 -20.07
N LYS A 61 -9.38 12.71 -19.73
CA LYS A 61 -8.24 13.22 -18.94
C LYS A 61 -7.52 14.37 -19.64
N ASP A 62 -7.46 14.36 -20.96
CA ASP A 62 -6.84 15.43 -21.71
C ASP A 62 -7.76 16.66 -21.87
N VAL A 63 -9.06 16.56 -21.54
CA VAL A 63 -9.96 17.71 -21.42
C VAL A 63 -9.76 18.28 -20.01
N GLU A 64 -9.15 19.46 -19.91
CA GLU A 64 -8.87 20.11 -18.63
C GLU A 64 -10.17 20.45 -17.89
N LEU A 65 -10.63 19.55 -17.01
CA LEU A 65 -11.76 19.78 -16.12
C LEU A 65 -11.37 20.75 -15.00
N ASP A 66 -12.36 21.46 -14.47
CA ASP A 66 -12.17 22.33 -13.32
C ASP A 66 -11.85 21.54 -12.03
N SER A 67 -11.58 22.26 -10.93
CA SER A 67 -11.27 21.63 -9.64
C SER A 67 -12.42 20.81 -9.04
N SER A 68 -13.65 20.98 -9.53
CA SER A 68 -14.80 20.19 -9.13
C SER A 68 -14.87 18.84 -9.84
N ARG A 69 -14.09 18.66 -10.92
CA ARG A 69 -14.09 17.48 -11.81
C ARG A 69 -15.48 17.10 -12.29
N ARG A 70 -16.34 18.10 -12.47
CA ARG A 70 -17.65 17.94 -13.10
C ARG A 70 -17.48 18.17 -14.59
N VAL A 71 -18.20 17.42 -15.39
CA VAL A 71 -18.18 17.56 -16.85
C VAL A 71 -19.30 18.51 -17.24
N GLU A 72 -18.95 19.73 -17.60
CA GLU A 72 -19.90 20.69 -18.16
C GLU A 72 -20.12 20.42 -19.66
N LEU A 73 -21.10 21.10 -20.25
CA LEU A 73 -21.37 20.97 -21.69
C LEU A 73 -20.13 21.29 -22.55
N GLU A 74 -19.34 22.28 -22.15
CA GLU A 74 -18.12 22.67 -22.88
C GLU A 74 -17.07 21.54 -22.87
N ASP A 75 -16.93 20.87 -21.74
CA ASP A 75 -16.02 19.73 -21.57
C ASP A 75 -16.50 18.50 -22.32
N TYR A 76 -17.82 18.22 -22.28
CA TYR A 76 -18.44 17.12 -23.02
C TYR A 76 -18.24 17.28 -24.54
N VAL A 77 -18.41 18.50 -25.07
CA VAL A 77 -18.12 18.80 -26.48
C VAL A 77 -16.62 18.66 -26.76
N GLY A 78 -15.76 19.10 -25.84
CA GLY A 78 -14.31 18.93 -25.94
C GLY A 78 -13.85 17.47 -25.97
N LEU A 79 -14.49 16.61 -25.18
CA LEU A 79 -14.25 15.17 -25.16
C LEU A 79 -14.55 14.55 -26.52
N ILE A 80 -15.73 14.86 -27.08
CA ILE A 80 -16.15 14.33 -28.38
C ILE A 80 -15.27 14.87 -29.51
N ALA A 81 -14.87 16.15 -29.44
CA ALA A 81 -13.90 16.73 -30.38
C ALA A 81 -12.59 15.93 -30.39
N LYS A 82 -12.01 15.66 -29.21
CA LYS A 82 -10.75 14.91 -29.12
C LYS A 82 -10.84 13.48 -29.66
N LEU A 83 -11.97 12.81 -29.42
CA LEU A 83 -12.18 11.45 -29.91
C LEU A 83 -12.31 11.39 -31.44
N ARG A 84 -12.95 12.42 -32.03
CA ARG A 84 -13.13 12.51 -33.48
C ARG A 84 -11.88 13.02 -34.22
N ASP A 85 -11.04 13.82 -33.55
CA ASP A 85 -9.76 14.30 -34.09
C ASP A 85 -8.62 13.26 -33.94
N SER A 86 -8.79 12.24 -33.09
CA SER A 86 -7.81 11.15 -32.93
C SER A 86 -7.79 10.23 -34.16
N PRO A 87 -6.61 9.76 -34.63
CA PRO A 87 -6.45 9.03 -35.90
C PRO A 87 -7.09 7.61 -35.96
N GLY A 88 -8.07 7.30 -35.12
CA GLY A 88 -8.82 6.04 -35.07
C GLY A 88 -10.37 6.19 -35.00
N GLY A 89 -10.92 7.38 -35.19
CA GLY A 89 -12.38 7.60 -35.23
C GLY A 89 -13.04 7.16 -36.56
N PRO A 90 -14.32 6.74 -36.56
CA PRO A 90 -15.04 6.40 -37.79
C PRO A 90 -15.18 7.64 -38.65
N GLN A 91 -14.55 7.64 -39.83
CA GLN A 91 -14.62 8.73 -40.80
C GLN A 91 -16.07 9.02 -41.19
N GLY A 92 -16.60 10.14 -40.69
CA GLY A 92 -17.80 10.78 -41.21
C GLY A 92 -17.50 11.41 -42.57
N VAL A 93 -18.27 11.01 -43.57
CA VAL A 93 -18.15 11.42 -44.97
C VAL A 93 -18.38 12.94 -45.12
N SER A 94 -17.36 13.70 -45.54
CA SER A 94 -17.61 14.90 -46.36
C SER A 94 -16.44 15.18 -47.30
N ALA A 95 -16.79 15.39 -48.56
CA ALA A 95 -15.90 15.62 -49.67
C ALA A 95 -15.61 17.11 -49.84
N ALA A 96 -14.33 17.48 -50.01
CA ALA A 96 -13.91 18.54 -50.93
C ALA A 96 -12.38 18.51 -51.07
N ALA A 97 -11.93 18.31 -52.30
CA ALA A 97 -10.53 18.37 -52.71
C ALA A 97 -10.07 19.82 -52.91
N ALA A 98 -8.83 20.11 -52.52
CA ALA A 98 -8.00 21.13 -53.18
C ALA A 98 -6.51 20.78 -53.00
N ALA A 99 -5.77 20.93 -54.10
CA ALA A 99 -4.46 20.34 -54.37
C ALA A 99 -3.25 21.08 -53.74
N SER A 100 -2.21 20.30 -53.43
CA SER A 100 -0.74 20.45 -53.73
C SER A 100 -0.07 21.85 -53.78
N PRO A 101 1.25 22.00 -53.48
CA PRO A 101 2.30 21.10 -53.96
C PRO A 101 3.52 20.81 -53.07
N ALA A 102 4.28 19.84 -53.56
CA ALA A 102 5.50 19.24 -53.04
C ALA A 102 6.72 20.18 -52.94
N ALA A 103 7.57 19.88 -51.95
CA ALA A 103 9.02 20.15 -51.89
C ALA A 103 9.55 19.56 -50.56
N VAL A 104 10.73 18.97 -50.37
CA VAL A 104 11.88 18.55 -51.19
C VAL A 104 12.59 17.51 -50.31
N ILE A 105 13.04 16.41 -50.92
CA ILE A 105 13.90 15.40 -50.30
C ILE A 105 15.32 15.97 -50.15
N SER A 106 15.87 15.99 -48.94
CA SER A 106 17.32 16.08 -48.74
C SER A 106 17.83 14.89 -47.95
N GLN A 107 18.41 13.96 -48.69
CA GLN A 107 19.15 12.82 -48.18
C GLN A 107 20.55 13.30 -47.74
N ARG A 108 20.93 13.08 -46.48
CA ARG A 108 22.34 13.02 -46.07
C ARG A 108 22.59 11.75 -45.28
N THR A 109 23.61 11.06 -45.77
CA THR A 109 24.19 9.77 -45.44
C THR A 109 24.94 9.77 -44.11
N GLY A 110 24.90 8.65 -43.38
CA GLY A 110 25.97 8.31 -42.43
C GLY A 110 25.63 7.27 -41.37
N GLY A 111 26.16 6.05 -41.53
CA GLY A 111 26.60 5.20 -40.42
C GLY A 111 25.57 4.28 -39.79
N GLY A 112 25.57 3.00 -40.20
CA GLY A 112 24.75 1.95 -39.61
C GLY A 112 25.23 1.50 -38.23
N HIS A 113 24.26 1.17 -37.38
CA HIS A 113 24.35 0.05 -36.44
C HIS A 113 22.96 -0.61 -36.39
N ALA A 114 22.86 -1.79 -36.98
CA ALA A 114 21.68 -2.63 -36.92
C ALA A 114 21.57 -3.26 -35.52
N SER A 115 20.65 -2.78 -34.69
CA SER A 115 20.13 -3.56 -33.57
C SER A 115 18.94 -4.38 -34.07
N LYS A 116 19.12 -5.70 -34.06
CA LYS A 116 18.05 -6.68 -34.29
C LYS A 116 16.87 -6.38 -33.38
N GLY A 117 15.68 -6.30 -33.96
CA GLY A 117 14.42 -6.24 -33.21
C GLY A 117 14.26 -7.49 -32.35
N SER A 118 14.19 -7.26 -31.04
CA SER A 118 13.66 -8.24 -30.09
C SER A 118 12.14 -8.23 -30.23
N ILE A 119 11.62 -9.28 -30.86
CA ILE A 119 10.20 -9.64 -30.79
C ILE A 119 9.97 -10.12 -29.35
N GLY A 120 9.24 -9.35 -28.55
CA GLY A 120 8.92 -9.69 -27.16
C GLY A 120 8.67 -8.46 -26.31
N GLY A 121 7.49 -7.85 -26.43
CA GLY A 121 7.15 -6.64 -25.70
C GLY A 121 5.70 -6.19 -25.87
N SER A 122 4.74 -7.12 -25.85
CA SER A 122 3.32 -6.81 -25.69
C SER A 122 2.98 -6.97 -24.21
N GLY A 123 2.68 -5.88 -23.49
CA GLY A 123 2.29 -5.95 -22.06
C GLY A 123 2.72 -4.76 -21.18
N LYS A 124 3.29 -3.70 -21.77
CA LYS A 124 3.72 -2.49 -21.06
C LYS A 124 2.94 -1.29 -21.58
N ILE A 125 1.99 -0.80 -20.78
CA ILE A 125 1.23 0.42 -21.09
C ILE A 125 1.99 1.62 -20.51
N PHE A 126 2.22 2.64 -21.33
CA PHE A 126 2.85 3.89 -20.91
C PHE A 126 1.78 4.88 -20.44
N VAL A 127 1.85 5.30 -19.19
CA VAL A 127 1.02 6.37 -18.62
C VAL A 127 1.88 7.64 -18.55
N GLN A 128 1.39 8.72 -19.16
CA GLN A 128 2.05 10.02 -19.13
C GLN A 128 1.73 10.76 -17.81
N GLY A 129 2.77 11.14 -17.07
CA GLY A 129 2.61 11.96 -15.86
C GLY A 129 2.19 13.40 -16.19
N SER A 130 1.66 14.13 -15.19
CA SER A 130 1.24 15.53 -15.34
C SER A 130 2.41 16.50 -15.55
N ASN A 131 3.64 16.05 -15.32
CA ASN A 131 4.86 16.71 -15.80
C ASN A 131 5.31 15.99 -17.07
N SER A 132 5.41 16.73 -18.17
CA SER A 132 5.56 16.26 -19.56
C SER A 132 6.77 15.35 -19.88
N ASN A 133 7.61 14.97 -18.90
CA ASN A 133 8.88 14.25 -19.11
C ASN A 133 9.02 12.91 -18.36
N ILE A 134 8.02 12.42 -17.62
CA ILE A 134 8.09 11.11 -16.92
C ILE A 134 6.95 10.20 -17.38
N THR A 135 7.30 9.10 -18.04
CA THR A 135 6.38 8.01 -18.41
C THR A 135 6.49 6.87 -17.41
N HIS A 136 5.40 6.52 -16.73
CA HIS A 136 5.34 5.35 -15.85
C HIS A 136 4.76 4.16 -16.63
N THR A 137 5.34 2.97 -16.45
CA THR A 137 4.86 1.76 -17.13
C THR A 137 3.99 0.92 -16.20
N ILE A 138 2.82 0.51 -16.68
CA ILE A 138 1.93 -0.44 -16.00
C ILE A 138 2.08 -1.81 -16.64
N ASN A 139 2.24 -2.83 -15.81
CA ASN A 139 2.23 -4.23 -16.24
C ASN A 139 0.77 -4.70 -16.37
N GLU A 140 0.38 -5.12 -17.57
CA GLU A 140 -0.99 -5.53 -17.88
C GLU A 140 -1.42 -6.80 -17.13
N ASP A 141 -0.52 -7.77 -16.96
CA ASP A 141 -0.79 -9.00 -16.21
C ASP A 141 -1.05 -8.65 -14.74
N GLU A 142 -0.24 -7.78 -14.13
CA GLU A 142 -0.44 -7.30 -12.76
C GLU A 142 -1.79 -6.60 -12.60
N ARG A 143 -2.14 -5.67 -13.50
CA ARG A 143 -3.44 -4.98 -13.47
C ARG A 143 -4.59 -5.99 -13.53
N THR A 144 -4.52 -6.93 -14.48
CA THR A 144 -5.57 -7.93 -14.72
C THR A 144 -5.77 -8.83 -13.51
N GLU A 145 -4.69 -9.38 -12.97
CA GLU A 145 -4.74 -10.35 -11.89
C GLU A 145 -5.03 -9.73 -10.52
N PHE A 146 -4.58 -8.50 -10.27
CA PHE A 146 -5.00 -7.76 -9.07
C PHE A 146 -6.47 -7.35 -9.15
N THR A 147 -6.98 -6.97 -10.33
CA THR A 147 -8.41 -6.70 -10.52
C THR A 147 -9.25 -7.96 -10.28
N ARG A 148 -8.82 -9.11 -10.82
CA ARG A 148 -9.45 -10.40 -10.57
C ARG A 148 -9.48 -10.76 -9.09
N HIS A 149 -8.37 -10.52 -8.38
CA HIS A 149 -8.29 -10.74 -6.93
C HIS A 149 -9.27 -9.86 -6.16
N ILE A 150 -9.29 -8.54 -6.43
CA ILE A 150 -10.23 -7.59 -5.81
C ILE A 150 -11.68 -8.03 -6.02
N ASN A 151 -12.04 -8.37 -7.27
CA ASN A 151 -13.38 -8.87 -7.60
C ASN A 151 -13.77 -10.11 -6.79
N ALA A 152 -12.81 -11.01 -6.55
CA ALA A 152 -13.07 -12.25 -5.82
C ALA A 152 -13.21 -12.03 -4.31
N VAL A 153 -12.32 -11.24 -3.70
CA VAL A 153 -12.30 -11.06 -2.24
C VAL A 153 -13.33 -10.07 -1.73
N LEU A 154 -13.72 -9.09 -2.55
CA LEU A 154 -14.73 -8.09 -2.19
C LEU A 154 -16.13 -8.43 -2.74
N ALA A 155 -16.31 -9.62 -3.31
CA ALA A 155 -17.59 -10.07 -3.84
C ALA A 155 -18.68 -10.04 -2.74
N GLY A 156 -19.80 -9.36 -3.02
CA GLY A 156 -20.92 -9.28 -2.08
C GLY A 156 -20.74 -8.28 -0.94
N ASP A 157 -19.71 -7.42 -0.97
CA ASP A 157 -19.58 -6.34 0.03
C ASP A 157 -20.80 -5.41 0.03
N ALA A 158 -21.26 -5.02 1.21
CA ALA A 158 -22.48 -4.23 1.38
C ALA A 158 -22.37 -2.78 0.88
N ASP A 159 -21.16 -2.21 0.85
CA ASP A 159 -20.92 -0.80 0.51
C ASP A 159 -20.53 -0.62 -0.97
N ILE A 160 -19.77 -1.58 -1.54
CA ILE A 160 -19.23 -1.49 -2.91
C ILE A 160 -19.70 -2.62 -3.83
N GLY A 161 -20.50 -3.56 -3.36
CA GLY A 161 -20.91 -4.74 -4.15
C GLY A 161 -21.64 -4.39 -5.45
N ASN A 162 -22.32 -3.24 -5.51
CA ASN A 162 -22.98 -2.75 -6.72
C ASN A 162 -22.01 -2.25 -7.81
N ARG A 163 -20.72 -2.10 -7.50
CA ARG A 163 -19.65 -1.71 -8.43
C ARG A 163 -18.90 -2.91 -8.98
N LEU A 164 -19.06 -4.08 -8.35
CA LEU A 164 -18.35 -5.31 -8.69
C LEU A 164 -19.20 -6.22 -9.57
N PRO A 165 -18.58 -7.03 -10.45
CA PRO A 165 -17.13 -7.10 -10.71
C PRO A 165 -16.65 -6.01 -11.68
N PHE A 166 -15.43 -5.51 -11.47
CA PHE A 166 -14.74 -4.63 -12.43
C PHE A 166 -14.29 -5.42 -13.67
N PRO A 167 -14.34 -4.85 -14.88
CA PRO A 167 -13.75 -5.46 -16.06
C PRO A 167 -12.23 -5.64 -15.89
N THR A 168 -11.72 -6.82 -16.23
CA THR A 168 -10.30 -7.14 -16.05
C THR A 168 -9.42 -6.62 -17.17
N ASP A 169 -10.00 -6.09 -18.24
CA ASP A 169 -9.34 -5.60 -19.46
C ASP A 169 -9.35 -4.07 -19.60
N THR A 170 -9.90 -3.32 -18.63
CA THR A 170 -9.95 -1.84 -18.63
C THR A 170 -9.28 -1.19 -17.41
N PHE A 171 -9.09 0.12 -17.43
CA PHE A 171 -8.60 0.89 -16.29
C PHE A 171 -9.67 1.27 -15.25
N GLU A 172 -10.90 0.79 -15.40
CA GLU A 172 -12.05 1.17 -14.56
C GLU A 172 -11.84 0.90 -13.06
N MET A 173 -11.13 -0.19 -12.70
CA MET A 173 -10.75 -0.49 -11.32
C MET A 173 -10.04 0.69 -10.62
N PHE A 174 -9.21 1.45 -11.36
CA PHE A 174 -8.51 2.60 -10.79
C PHE A 174 -9.45 3.77 -10.51
N ASP A 175 -10.42 4.01 -11.38
CA ASP A 175 -11.41 5.08 -11.19
C ASP A 175 -12.33 4.76 -10.01
N GLU A 176 -12.66 3.48 -9.82
CA GLU A 176 -13.43 3.00 -8.67
C GLU A 176 -12.67 3.07 -7.34
N CYS A 177 -11.33 3.22 -7.37
CA CYS A 177 -10.52 3.47 -6.17
C CYS A 177 -10.54 4.94 -5.69
N LYS A 178 -11.03 5.88 -6.51
CA LYS A 178 -10.93 7.34 -6.29
C LYS A 178 -11.45 7.79 -4.93
N ASP A 179 -12.52 7.16 -4.45
CA ASP A 179 -13.18 7.52 -3.20
C ASP A 179 -12.66 6.80 -1.94
N GLY A 180 -11.66 5.94 -2.12
CA GLY A 180 -10.97 5.21 -1.06
C GLY A 180 -11.71 3.98 -0.52
N LEU A 181 -12.96 3.70 -0.92
CA LEU A 181 -13.72 2.59 -0.37
C LEU A 181 -13.15 1.24 -0.78
N VAL A 182 -12.86 1.03 -2.08
CA VAL A 182 -12.26 -0.21 -2.59
C VAL A 182 -10.94 -0.54 -1.87
N LEU A 183 -10.07 0.47 -1.72
CA LEU A 183 -8.77 0.30 -1.06
C LEU A 183 -8.92 0.04 0.45
N ALA A 184 -9.86 0.71 1.13
CA ALA A 184 -10.12 0.47 2.55
C ALA A 184 -10.62 -0.95 2.81
N LYS A 185 -11.54 -1.44 1.96
CA LYS A 185 -12.06 -2.81 2.03
C LYS A 185 -10.96 -3.84 1.74
N LEU A 186 -10.13 -3.61 0.73
CA LEU A 186 -8.99 -4.47 0.43
C LEU A 186 -7.97 -4.53 1.59
N ILE A 187 -7.74 -3.43 2.29
CA ILE A 187 -6.90 -3.40 3.50
C ILE A 187 -7.48 -4.31 4.58
N ASN A 188 -8.79 -4.24 4.85
CA ASN A 188 -9.44 -5.08 5.85
C ASN A 188 -9.50 -6.56 5.44
N ASP A 189 -9.63 -6.88 4.15
CA ASP A 189 -9.50 -8.26 3.67
C ASP A 189 -8.07 -8.81 3.90
N SER A 190 -7.06 -8.01 3.58
CA SER A 190 -5.66 -8.42 3.74
C SER A 190 -5.20 -8.50 5.19
N VAL A 191 -5.62 -7.54 6.02
CA VAL A 191 -5.34 -7.49 7.46
C VAL A 191 -6.63 -7.10 8.18
N PRO A 192 -7.39 -8.09 8.68
CA PRO A 192 -8.63 -7.84 9.41
C PRO A 192 -8.47 -6.85 10.54
N ASP A 193 -9.54 -6.12 10.82
CA ASP A 193 -9.63 -5.14 11.91
C ASP A 193 -8.68 -3.93 11.83
N THR A 194 -8.03 -3.70 10.69
CA THR A 194 -7.16 -2.53 10.49
C THR A 194 -7.92 -1.21 10.45
N ILE A 195 -9.08 -1.19 9.78
CA ILE A 195 -9.94 -0.01 9.60
C ILE A 195 -11.31 -0.28 10.22
N ASP A 196 -11.74 0.61 11.11
CA ASP A 196 -13.14 0.68 11.52
C ASP A 196 -13.97 1.29 10.39
N GLU A 197 -14.70 0.47 9.66
CA GLU A 197 -15.42 0.93 8.48
C GLU A 197 -16.54 1.91 8.80
N ARG A 198 -16.96 2.05 10.06
CA ARG A 198 -17.98 3.03 10.46
C ARG A 198 -17.48 4.47 10.27
N VAL A 199 -16.17 4.70 10.26
CA VAL A 199 -15.60 6.04 10.02
C VAL A 199 -15.56 6.43 8.53
N LEU A 200 -15.73 5.47 7.62
CA LEU A 200 -15.69 5.70 6.18
C LEU A 200 -16.93 6.48 5.73
N ASN A 201 -16.69 7.52 4.93
CA ASN A 201 -17.75 8.23 4.26
C ASN A 201 -18.32 7.35 3.14
N ARG A 202 -19.65 7.22 3.10
CA ARG A 202 -20.39 6.44 2.12
C ARG A 202 -21.32 7.32 1.29
N PRO A 203 -21.50 7.05 -0.02
CA PRO A 203 -22.51 7.72 -0.82
C PRO A 203 -23.90 7.56 -0.19
N LYS A 204 -24.71 8.63 -0.16
CA LYS A 204 -26.10 8.60 0.35
C LYS A 204 -27.06 9.01 -0.76
N LYS A 205 -28.15 8.26 -0.97
CA LYS A 205 -29.27 8.62 -1.87
C LYS A 205 -28.82 9.15 -3.25
N ALA A 206 -28.03 8.36 -3.98
CA ALA A 206 -27.48 8.68 -5.31
C ALA A 206 -26.55 9.92 -5.39
N LYS A 207 -26.12 10.48 -4.25
CA LYS A 207 -25.08 11.52 -4.24
C LYS A 207 -23.71 10.89 -4.05
N ALA A 208 -22.84 11.08 -5.04
CA ALA A 208 -21.42 10.77 -4.95
C ALA A 208 -20.76 11.57 -3.81
N LEU A 209 -19.66 11.03 -3.30
CA LEU A 209 -18.85 11.71 -2.29
C LEU A 209 -18.26 13.00 -2.87
N ASN A 210 -18.15 14.04 -2.04
CA ASN A 210 -17.44 15.25 -2.43
C ASN A 210 -15.91 15.06 -2.24
N ALA A 211 -15.11 15.96 -2.83
CA ALA A 211 -13.65 15.87 -2.76
C ALA A 211 -13.13 15.80 -1.32
N PHE A 212 -13.74 16.53 -0.38
CA PHE A 212 -13.35 16.53 1.02
C PHE A 212 -13.58 15.16 1.69
N GLN A 213 -14.73 14.54 1.44
CA GLN A 213 -15.04 13.19 1.94
C GLN A 213 -14.14 12.12 1.33
N MET A 214 -13.79 12.26 0.04
CA MET A 214 -12.81 11.40 -0.62
C MET A 214 -11.42 11.57 0.01
N THR A 215 -10.99 12.80 0.29
CA THR A 215 -9.72 13.08 1.00
C THR A 215 -9.70 12.41 2.37
N GLU A 216 -10.78 12.51 3.15
CA GLU A 216 -10.90 11.85 4.46
C GLU A 216 -10.78 10.32 4.35
N ASN A 217 -11.48 9.69 3.40
CA ASN A 217 -11.37 8.25 3.17
C ASN A 217 -9.95 7.85 2.74
N ASN A 218 -9.35 8.60 1.81
CA ASN A 218 -8.01 8.31 1.30
C ASN A 218 -6.91 8.55 2.36
N ASN A 219 -7.12 9.48 3.30
CA ASN A 219 -6.24 9.60 4.47
C ASN A 219 -6.31 8.34 5.34
N ILE A 220 -7.50 7.76 5.57
CA ILE A 220 -7.65 6.48 6.27
C ILE A 220 -6.88 5.38 5.54
N VAL A 221 -7.04 5.28 4.22
CA VAL A 221 -6.35 4.28 3.38
C VAL A 221 -4.83 4.39 3.53
N ILE A 222 -4.28 5.59 3.36
CA ILE A 222 -2.83 5.81 3.37
C ILE A 222 -2.25 5.55 4.75
N GLU A 223 -2.84 6.12 5.80
CA GLU A 223 -2.31 5.95 7.16
C GLU A 223 -2.53 4.53 7.70
N SER A 224 -3.56 3.82 7.22
CA SER A 224 -3.76 2.40 7.55
C SER A 224 -2.78 1.50 6.80
N ALA A 225 -2.51 1.78 5.53
CA ALA A 225 -1.47 1.11 4.76
C ALA A 225 -0.09 1.25 5.42
N LYS A 226 0.26 2.45 5.90
CA LYS A 226 1.46 2.64 6.75
C LYS A 226 1.41 1.74 7.98
N GLY A 227 0.30 1.79 8.73
CA GLY A 227 0.11 1.03 9.96
C GLY A 227 0.28 -0.50 9.82
N ILE A 228 0.05 -1.06 8.63
CA ILE A 228 0.26 -2.49 8.34
C ILE A 228 1.61 -2.80 7.67
N GLY A 229 2.46 -1.79 7.47
CA GLY A 229 3.82 -1.94 6.92
C GLY A 229 3.96 -1.76 5.41
N CYS A 230 2.97 -1.17 4.73
CA CYS A 230 3.14 -0.76 3.34
C CYS A 230 4.02 0.50 3.26
N SER A 231 4.92 0.54 2.28
CA SER A 231 5.70 1.72 1.94
C SER A 231 4.90 2.65 1.04
N VAL A 232 4.38 3.73 1.62
CA VAL A 232 3.53 4.73 0.94
C VAL A 232 4.15 6.13 0.94
N VAL A 233 5.49 6.22 0.91
CA VAL A 233 6.22 7.50 0.97
C VAL A 233 5.89 8.43 -0.20
N ASN A 234 5.54 7.86 -1.36
CA ASN A 234 5.33 8.59 -2.61
C ASN A 234 3.86 8.67 -3.06
N ILE A 235 2.89 8.44 -2.16
CA ILE A 235 1.46 8.50 -2.50
C ILE A 235 0.67 9.28 -1.43
N GLY A 236 -0.04 10.31 -1.87
CA GLY A 236 -0.95 11.12 -1.08
C GLY A 236 -2.42 10.89 -1.46
N SER A 237 -3.35 11.46 -0.68
CA SER A 237 -4.78 11.34 -0.95
C SER A 237 -5.18 12.00 -2.26
N GLY A 238 -4.48 13.07 -2.65
CA GLY A 238 -4.61 13.70 -3.97
C GLY A 238 -4.28 12.76 -5.12
N ASP A 239 -3.22 11.95 -5.01
CA ASP A 239 -2.82 11.01 -6.07
C ASP A 239 -3.88 9.93 -6.32
N ILE A 240 -4.57 9.49 -5.26
CA ILE A 240 -5.68 8.53 -5.37
C ILE A 240 -6.90 9.20 -6.02
N ILE A 241 -7.25 10.42 -5.59
CA ILE A 241 -8.36 11.19 -6.17
C ILE A 241 -8.11 11.53 -7.64
N GLU A 242 -6.86 11.79 -8.01
CA GLU A 242 -6.44 12.07 -9.38
C GLU A 242 -6.30 10.80 -10.25
N VAL A 243 -6.42 9.62 -9.65
CA VAL A 243 -6.30 8.32 -10.30
C VAL A 243 -4.92 8.14 -10.96
N ARG A 244 -3.86 8.29 -10.15
CA ARG A 244 -2.47 7.97 -10.53
C ARG A 244 -2.28 6.46 -10.55
N GLU A 245 -2.56 5.83 -11.69
CA GLU A 245 -2.72 4.37 -11.78
C GLU A 245 -1.50 3.59 -11.30
N HIS A 246 -0.28 4.04 -11.62
CA HIS A 246 0.94 3.36 -11.17
C HIS A 246 1.13 3.39 -9.65
N LEU A 247 0.70 4.47 -8.97
CA LEU A 247 0.75 4.57 -7.50
C LEU A 247 -0.32 3.69 -6.87
N ILE A 248 -1.55 3.72 -7.41
CA ILE A 248 -2.66 2.89 -6.92
C ILE A 248 -2.34 1.40 -7.11
N LEU A 249 -1.82 0.99 -8.28
CA LEU A 249 -1.42 -0.39 -8.54
C LEU A 249 -0.30 -0.84 -7.59
N GLY A 250 0.68 0.05 -7.34
CA GLY A 250 1.75 -0.20 -6.37
C GLY A 250 1.23 -0.38 -4.94
N LEU A 251 0.23 0.42 -4.53
CA LEU A 251 -0.42 0.29 -3.23
C LEU A 251 -1.21 -1.02 -3.13
N ILE A 252 -2.03 -1.34 -4.14
CA ILE A 252 -2.80 -2.60 -4.22
C ILE A 252 -1.88 -3.80 -4.06
N TRP A 253 -0.76 -3.84 -4.80
CA TRP A 253 0.23 -4.90 -4.66
C TRP A 253 0.75 -5.04 -3.23
N GLN A 254 1.12 -3.92 -2.59
CA GLN A 254 1.66 -3.95 -1.24
C GLN A 254 0.65 -4.47 -0.21
N VAL A 255 -0.63 -4.10 -0.36
CA VAL A 255 -1.72 -4.58 0.49
C VAL A 255 -1.93 -6.09 0.29
N ILE A 256 -2.07 -6.55 -0.96
CA ILE A 256 -2.20 -7.98 -1.30
C ILE A 256 -1.00 -8.78 -0.77
N ARG A 257 0.23 -8.30 -1.02
CA ARG A 257 1.45 -8.95 -0.52
C ARG A 257 1.43 -9.06 1.00
N ARG A 258 0.96 -8.02 1.71
CA ARG A 258 0.86 -8.05 3.17
C ARG A 258 -0.11 -9.14 3.64
N GLY A 259 -1.29 -9.24 3.03
CA GLY A 259 -2.29 -10.25 3.40
C GLY A 259 -1.89 -11.68 3.05
N LEU A 260 -1.18 -11.89 1.94
CA LEU A 260 -0.69 -13.21 1.54
C LEU A 260 0.43 -13.70 2.46
N LEU A 261 1.40 -12.83 2.76
CA LEU A 261 2.59 -13.20 3.52
C LEU A 261 2.38 -13.15 5.04
N GLY A 262 1.42 -12.36 5.54
CA GLY A 262 1.10 -12.29 6.96
C GLY A 262 0.50 -13.57 7.54
N LYS A 263 0.03 -14.49 6.67
CA LYS A 263 -0.46 -15.82 7.06
C LYS A 263 0.67 -16.84 7.25
N ILE A 264 1.86 -16.55 6.76
CA ILE A 264 3.02 -17.43 6.80
C ILE A 264 3.75 -17.19 8.12
N ASP A 265 3.14 -17.66 9.20
CA ASP A 265 3.60 -17.46 10.57
C ASP A 265 3.50 -18.77 11.34
N ILE A 266 4.48 -19.07 12.20
CA ILE A 266 4.53 -20.33 12.94
C ILE A 266 3.36 -20.50 13.92
N LYS A 267 2.76 -19.40 14.39
CA LYS A 267 1.56 -19.47 15.25
C LYS A 267 0.36 -19.99 14.47
N LEU A 268 0.30 -19.73 13.18
CA LEU A 268 -0.75 -20.19 12.28
C LEU A 268 -0.42 -21.55 11.66
N HIS A 269 0.86 -21.78 11.37
CA HIS A 269 1.41 -22.99 10.77
C HIS A 269 2.57 -23.52 11.60
N PRO A 270 2.30 -24.19 12.74
CA PRO A 270 3.35 -24.79 13.56
C PRO A 270 4.29 -25.68 12.74
N GLU A 271 3.73 -26.43 11.77
CA GLU A 271 4.42 -27.32 10.85
C GLU A 271 5.58 -26.67 10.06
N LEU A 272 5.68 -25.34 10.02
CA LEU A 272 6.85 -24.63 9.51
C LEU A 272 8.16 -25.05 10.19
N TYR A 273 8.10 -25.62 11.39
CA TYR A 273 9.26 -26.23 12.05
C TYR A 273 10.00 -27.25 11.17
N ARG A 274 9.29 -27.94 10.27
CA ARG A 274 9.90 -28.92 9.33
C ARG A 274 10.87 -28.28 8.33
N LEU A 275 10.87 -26.95 8.22
CA LEU A 275 11.69 -26.19 7.29
C LEU A 275 13.00 -25.67 7.89
N LEU A 276 13.29 -25.98 9.16
CA LEU A 276 14.57 -25.67 9.80
C LEU A 276 15.70 -26.46 9.12
N GLU A 277 16.84 -25.79 8.94
CA GLU A 277 18.07 -26.44 8.50
C GLU A 277 18.80 -27.08 9.70
N GLU A 278 19.67 -28.08 9.46
CA GLU A 278 20.26 -28.95 10.50
C GLU A 278 21.05 -28.22 11.61
N ASP A 279 21.50 -26.98 11.35
CA ASP A 279 22.28 -26.15 12.28
C ASP A 279 21.60 -24.80 12.61
N GLU A 280 20.30 -24.67 12.37
CA GLU A 280 19.56 -23.43 12.58
C GLU A 280 18.62 -23.51 13.79
N THR A 281 18.61 -22.45 14.61
CA THR A 281 17.66 -22.35 15.72
C THR A 281 16.28 -21.88 15.22
N LEU A 282 15.22 -22.24 15.95
CA LEU A 282 13.88 -21.72 15.66
C LEU A 282 13.85 -20.19 15.67
N GLU A 283 14.58 -19.55 16.58
CA GLU A 283 14.66 -18.09 16.64
C GLU A 283 15.26 -17.49 15.36
N GLN A 284 16.29 -18.11 14.80
CA GLN A 284 16.88 -17.71 13.52
C GLN A 284 15.89 -17.89 12.36
N PHE A 285 15.16 -19.00 12.34
CA PHE A 285 14.12 -19.27 11.35
C PHE A 285 12.98 -18.23 11.40
N LEU A 286 12.49 -17.89 12.60
CA LEU A 286 11.40 -16.92 12.78
C LEU A 286 11.77 -15.48 12.40
N ARG A 287 13.07 -15.19 12.26
CA ARG A 287 13.56 -13.89 11.78
C ARG A 287 13.59 -13.80 10.26
N LEU A 288 13.38 -14.91 9.54
CA LEU A 288 13.40 -14.91 8.09
C LEU A 288 12.19 -14.16 7.52
N PRO A 289 12.37 -13.42 6.42
CA PRO A 289 11.26 -12.88 5.67
C PRO A 289 10.36 -14.00 5.15
N PRO A 290 9.03 -13.77 5.07
CA PRO A 290 8.10 -14.76 4.54
C PRO A 290 8.48 -15.30 3.15
N GLU A 291 9.09 -14.48 2.29
CA GLU A 291 9.58 -14.95 0.99
C GLU A 291 10.67 -16.02 1.11
N GLN A 292 11.56 -15.90 2.09
CA GLN A 292 12.61 -16.90 2.34
C GLN A 292 12.01 -18.18 2.92
N ILE A 293 11.01 -18.05 3.80
CA ILE A 293 10.24 -19.20 4.30
C ILE A 293 9.56 -19.94 3.13
N LEU A 294 8.94 -19.21 2.20
CA LEU A 294 8.34 -19.81 0.99
C LEU A 294 9.38 -20.49 0.09
N LEU A 295 10.57 -19.91 -0.08
CA LEU A 295 11.65 -20.55 -0.83
C LEU A 295 12.10 -21.85 -0.16
N ARG A 296 12.18 -21.89 1.17
CA ARG A 296 12.50 -23.12 1.92
C ARG A 296 11.40 -24.16 1.79
N TRP A 297 10.14 -23.76 1.94
CA TRP A 297 8.98 -24.62 1.73
C TRP A 297 8.97 -25.24 0.31
N PHE A 298 9.18 -24.42 -0.72
CA PHE A 298 9.23 -24.89 -2.10
C PHE A 298 10.34 -25.94 -2.26
N ASN A 299 11.54 -25.63 -1.77
CA ASN A 299 12.69 -26.52 -1.91
C ASN A 299 12.60 -27.78 -1.05
N TYR A 300 11.93 -27.72 0.10
CA TYR A 300 11.63 -28.89 0.92
C TYR A 300 10.86 -29.93 0.09
N HIS A 301 9.81 -29.49 -0.60
CA HIS A 301 9.01 -30.34 -1.48
C HIS A 301 9.77 -30.83 -2.71
N LEU A 302 10.60 -29.98 -3.34
CA LEU A 302 11.45 -30.42 -4.45
C LEU A 302 12.48 -31.48 -4.02
N LYS A 303 13.07 -31.34 -2.82
CA LYS A 303 13.99 -32.32 -2.25
C LYS A 303 13.28 -33.64 -1.96
N ALA A 304 12.10 -33.60 -1.32
CA ALA A 304 11.27 -34.78 -1.09
C ALA A 304 10.86 -35.49 -2.41
N ALA A 305 10.65 -34.70 -3.46
CA ALA A 305 10.35 -35.15 -4.81
C ALA A 305 11.57 -35.71 -5.59
N ASN A 306 12.77 -35.73 -4.98
CA ASN A 306 14.04 -36.10 -5.60
C ASN A 306 14.35 -35.29 -6.87
N TRP A 307 14.02 -34.00 -6.86
CA TRP A 307 14.27 -33.10 -7.99
C TRP A 307 15.63 -32.39 -7.85
N PRO A 308 16.48 -32.37 -8.90
CA PRO A 308 17.86 -31.87 -8.79
C PRO A 308 17.97 -30.34 -8.76
N ARG A 309 16.93 -29.60 -9.18
CA ARG A 309 16.96 -28.12 -9.21
C ARG A 309 16.50 -27.55 -7.87
N ARG A 310 17.10 -26.43 -7.49
CA ARG A 310 16.71 -25.60 -6.33
C ARG A 310 16.18 -24.26 -6.82
N VAL A 311 15.17 -23.71 -6.15
CA VAL A 311 14.60 -22.38 -6.40
C VAL A 311 15.23 -21.38 -5.44
N GLN A 312 15.76 -20.27 -5.96
CA GLN A 312 16.32 -19.16 -5.18
C GLN A 312 15.56 -17.85 -5.41
N ASN A 313 14.70 -17.79 -6.43
CA ASN A 313 13.86 -16.64 -6.73
C ASN A 313 12.56 -17.06 -7.43
N PHE A 314 11.51 -16.25 -7.31
CA PHE A 314 10.22 -16.48 -7.98
C PHE A 314 10.16 -15.88 -9.40
N SER A 315 11.26 -15.90 -10.14
CA SER A 315 11.33 -15.36 -11.51
C SER A 315 11.98 -16.35 -12.48
N THR A 316 13.30 -16.26 -12.69
CA THR A 316 14.05 -17.11 -13.62
C THR A 316 13.97 -18.58 -13.29
N ASP A 317 13.86 -18.92 -12.00
CA ASP A 317 13.94 -20.31 -11.56
C ASP A 317 12.61 -21.06 -11.75
N VAL A 318 11.51 -20.33 -11.97
CA VAL A 318 10.16 -20.91 -12.09
C VAL A 318 9.52 -20.68 -13.47
N LYS A 319 10.08 -19.79 -14.30
CA LYS A 319 9.46 -19.36 -15.57
C LYS A 319 9.34 -20.44 -16.65
N ASP A 320 10.05 -21.56 -16.52
CA ASP A 320 9.92 -22.71 -17.42
C ASP A 320 8.87 -23.74 -16.96
N ALA A 321 8.16 -23.45 -15.88
CA ALA A 321 7.10 -24.24 -15.26
C ALA A 321 7.52 -25.64 -14.74
N GLU A 322 8.81 -26.03 -14.80
CA GLU A 322 9.25 -27.36 -14.37
C GLU A 322 9.16 -27.52 -12.86
N ASN A 323 9.71 -26.54 -12.13
CA ASN A 323 9.70 -26.56 -10.67
C ASN A 323 8.26 -26.54 -10.12
N TYR A 324 7.33 -25.80 -10.76
CA TYR A 324 5.92 -25.86 -10.40
C TYR A 324 5.27 -27.21 -10.70
N THR A 325 5.61 -27.83 -11.83
CA THR A 325 5.09 -29.16 -12.18
C THR A 325 5.45 -30.18 -11.11
N VAL A 326 6.70 -30.15 -10.62
CA VAL A 326 7.16 -31.05 -9.57
C VAL A 326 6.52 -30.72 -8.23
N LEU A 327 6.47 -29.44 -7.85
CA LEU A 327 5.84 -29.00 -6.60
C LEU A 327 4.37 -29.43 -6.53
N LEU A 328 3.58 -29.13 -7.58
CA LEU A 328 2.15 -29.47 -7.62
C LEU A 328 1.93 -30.99 -7.62
N ALA A 329 2.80 -31.76 -8.27
CA ALA A 329 2.73 -33.23 -8.19
C ALA A 329 3.05 -33.76 -6.78
N GLN A 330 3.91 -33.07 -6.03
CA GLN A 330 4.27 -33.44 -4.66
C GLN A 330 3.14 -33.13 -3.67
N ILE A 331 2.60 -31.91 -3.70
CA ILE A 331 1.57 -31.45 -2.73
C ILE A 331 0.15 -31.82 -3.16
N GLY A 332 -0.08 -32.06 -4.45
CA GLY A 332 -1.40 -32.26 -5.05
C GLY A 332 -1.65 -33.67 -5.59
N HIS A 333 -0.85 -34.66 -5.18
CA HIS A 333 -0.98 -36.04 -5.67
C HIS A 333 -2.41 -36.59 -5.47
N GLU A 334 -3.02 -36.33 -4.32
CA GLU A 334 -4.39 -36.76 -3.99
C GLU A 334 -5.46 -36.10 -4.89
N TYR A 335 -5.15 -34.93 -5.45
CA TYR A 335 -6.01 -34.19 -6.38
C TYR A 335 -5.75 -34.57 -7.84
N GLY A 336 -4.89 -35.57 -8.10
CA GLY A 336 -4.54 -36.01 -9.46
C GLY A 336 -3.59 -35.08 -10.19
N CYS A 337 -2.75 -34.34 -9.47
CA CYS A 337 -1.62 -33.61 -10.06
C CYS A 337 -0.49 -34.57 -10.39
N THR A 338 0.06 -34.46 -11.61
CA THR A 338 1.11 -35.36 -12.09
C THR A 338 2.28 -34.58 -12.68
N ARG A 339 3.42 -35.26 -12.86
CA ARG A 339 4.59 -34.70 -13.56
C ARG A 339 4.48 -34.75 -15.08
N GLY A 340 3.32 -35.08 -15.64
CA GLY A 340 3.05 -35.13 -17.08
C GLY A 340 3.54 -33.90 -17.86
N PRO A 341 3.31 -32.66 -17.36
CA PRO A 341 3.73 -31.44 -18.06
C PRO A 341 5.23 -31.33 -18.34
N LEU A 342 6.10 -32.08 -17.65
CA LEU A 342 7.53 -32.10 -17.95
C LEU A 342 7.85 -32.60 -19.36
N GLN A 343 6.94 -33.35 -19.99
CA GLN A 343 7.12 -33.85 -21.37
C GLN A 343 6.72 -32.79 -22.43
N THR A 344 5.97 -31.77 -22.04
CA THR A 344 5.48 -30.71 -22.92
C THR A 344 6.62 -29.77 -23.26
N ARG A 345 6.97 -29.65 -24.56
CA ARG A 345 8.11 -28.82 -25.01
C ARG A 345 7.79 -27.33 -25.08
N ASP A 346 6.56 -26.99 -25.45
CA ASP A 346 6.14 -25.61 -25.51
C ASP A 346 5.94 -25.06 -24.10
N LEU A 347 6.64 -23.97 -23.76
CA LEU A 347 6.62 -23.42 -22.40
C LEU A 347 5.26 -22.83 -22.04
N HIS A 348 4.55 -22.28 -23.02
CA HIS A 348 3.25 -21.66 -22.80
C HIS A 348 2.18 -22.73 -22.53
N GLN A 349 2.21 -23.81 -23.31
CA GLN A 349 1.36 -24.98 -23.09
C GLN A 349 1.67 -25.64 -21.74
N ARG A 350 2.96 -25.82 -21.40
CA ARG A 350 3.36 -26.38 -20.10
C ARG A 350 2.88 -25.51 -18.94
N ALA A 351 3.00 -24.19 -19.06
CA ALA A 351 2.50 -23.25 -18.07
C ALA A 351 0.97 -23.35 -17.89
N GLU A 352 0.21 -23.50 -18.98
CA GLU A 352 -1.23 -23.75 -18.89
C GLU A 352 -1.55 -25.09 -18.21
N GLU A 353 -0.84 -26.16 -18.55
CA GLU A 353 -1.02 -27.47 -17.90
C GLU A 353 -0.69 -27.42 -16.39
N VAL A 354 0.31 -26.64 -15.99
CA VAL A 354 0.62 -26.36 -14.58
C VAL A 354 -0.52 -25.61 -13.90
N LEU A 355 -1.09 -24.60 -14.53
CA LEU A 355 -2.21 -23.84 -13.97
C LEU A 355 -3.50 -24.66 -13.92
N GLN A 356 -3.71 -25.61 -14.84
CA GLN A 356 -4.79 -26.60 -14.77
C GLN A 356 -4.59 -27.57 -13.59
N ASN A 357 -3.35 -27.98 -13.32
CA ASN A 357 -3.07 -28.75 -12.10
C ASN A 357 -3.35 -27.92 -10.84
N ALA A 358 -2.94 -26.65 -10.80
CA ALA A 358 -3.23 -25.77 -9.67
C ALA A 358 -4.75 -25.56 -9.47
N ASP A 359 -5.54 -25.56 -10.54
CA ASP A 359 -6.99 -25.45 -10.49
C ASP A 359 -7.65 -26.63 -9.77
N LYS A 360 -7.08 -27.84 -9.89
CA LYS A 360 -7.54 -29.03 -9.14
C LYS A 360 -7.42 -28.87 -7.63
N LEU A 361 -6.49 -28.02 -7.17
CA LEU A 361 -6.31 -27.65 -5.76
C LEU A 361 -7.11 -26.40 -5.37
N GLY A 362 -7.91 -25.81 -6.27
CA GLY A 362 -8.56 -24.51 -6.08
C GLY A 362 -7.59 -23.33 -6.02
N CYS A 363 -6.37 -23.49 -6.55
CA CYS A 363 -5.25 -22.57 -6.38
C CYS A 363 -4.84 -21.81 -7.66
N ARG A 364 -5.64 -21.87 -8.74
CA ARG A 364 -5.39 -21.09 -9.98
C ARG A 364 -5.73 -19.60 -9.76
N LYS A 365 -4.85 -18.88 -9.05
CA LYS A 365 -4.98 -17.45 -8.75
C LYS A 365 -3.68 -16.72 -9.06
N PHE A 366 -3.78 -15.42 -9.39
CA PHE A 366 -2.67 -14.49 -9.64
C PHE A 366 -1.80 -14.74 -10.87
N LEU A 367 -1.75 -15.97 -11.40
CA LEU A 367 -0.80 -16.36 -12.42
C LEU A 367 -1.51 -16.82 -13.70
N THR A 368 -1.01 -16.32 -14.83
CA THR A 368 -1.41 -16.70 -16.19
C THR A 368 -0.25 -17.40 -16.89
N PRO A 369 -0.47 -18.18 -17.97
CA PRO A 369 0.62 -18.80 -18.70
C PRO A 369 1.67 -17.78 -19.17
N SER A 370 1.21 -16.62 -19.66
CA SER A 370 2.06 -15.52 -20.11
C SER A 370 2.92 -14.95 -18.98
N SER A 371 2.32 -14.65 -17.82
CA SER A 371 3.05 -14.06 -16.69
C SER A 371 3.99 -15.05 -15.99
N LEU A 372 3.66 -16.35 -16.02
CA LEU A 372 4.57 -17.42 -15.60
C LEU A 372 5.80 -17.45 -16.49
N VAL A 373 5.62 -17.55 -17.82
CA VAL A 373 6.74 -17.65 -18.78
C VAL A 373 7.56 -16.36 -18.83
N ALA A 374 6.92 -15.21 -18.62
CA ALA A 374 7.61 -13.93 -18.45
C ALA A 374 8.44 -13.86 -17.16
N GLY A 375 8.19 -14.74 -16.19
CA GLY A 375 8.87 -14.77 -14.90
C GLY A 375 8.52 -13.58 -14.04
N ASN A 376 7.26 -13.12 -14.03
CA ASN A 376 6.85 -11.98 -13.21
C ASN A 376 7.03 -12.32 -11.72
N PRO A 377 7.92 -11.63 -10.98
CA PRO A 377 8.26 -12.01 -9.61
C PRO A 377 7.10 -11.82 -8.63
N LYS A 378 6.24 -10.81 -8.84
CA LYS A 378 5.12 -10.52 -7.94
C LYS A 378 4.02 -11.57 -8.07
N LEU A 379 3.63 -11.88 -9.31
CA LEU A 379 2.56 -12.83 -9.59
C LEU A 379 2.98 -14.26 -9.22
N ASN A 380 4.23 -14.63 -9.46
CA ASN A 380 4.77 -15.92 -9.02
C ASN A 380 4.84 -16.01 -7.48
N LEU A 381 5.31 -14.97 -6.79
CA LEU A 381 5.29 -14.93 -5.32
C LEU A 381 3.86 -15.08 -4.79
N ALA A 382 2.90 -14.35 -5.37
CA ALA A 382 1.51 -14.42 -4.95
C ALA A 382 0.90 -15.82 -5.16
N PHE A 383 1.20 -16.45 -6.30
CA PHE A 383 0.79 -17.81 -6.59
C PHE A 383 1.37 -18.83 -5.60
N VAL A 384 2.67 -18.74 -5.31
CA VAL A 384 3.35 -19.59 -4.31
C VAL A 384 2.78 -19.38 -2.91
N ALA A 385 2.58 -18.14 -2.49
CA ALA A 385 1.97 -17.84 -1.20
C ALA A 385 0.54 -18.38 -1.09
N ASN A 386 -0.26 -18.28 -2.16
CA ASN A 386 -1.60 -18.85 -2.21
C ASN A 386 -1.58 -20.39 -2.12
N LEU A 387 -0.64 -21.04 -2.81
CA LEU A 387 -0.45 -22.50 -2.68
C LEU A 387 -0.10 -22.90 -1.26
N PHE A 388 0.88 -22.22 -0.63
CA PHE A 388 1.26 -22.49 0.75
C PHE A 388 0.08 -22.30 1.72
N ASN A 389 -0.62 -21.16 1.64
CA ASN A 389 -1.73 -20.84 2.55
C ASN A 389 -2.92 -21.82 2.45
N THR A 390 -3.04 -22.54 1.32
CA THR A 390 -4.13 -23.50 1.09
C THR A 390 -3.67 -24.94 1.32
N HIS A 391 -2.44 -25.27 0.93
CA HIS A 391 -1.86 -26.61 0.97
C HIS A 391 -0.39 -26.56 1.42
N PRO A 392 -0.09 -26.31 2.72
CA PRO A 392 1.28 -26.36 3.23
C PRO A 392 1.91 -27.73 3.00
N ALA A 393 1.12 -28.80 3.14
CA ALA A 393 1.53 -30.20 2.91
C ALA A 393 2.79 -30.61 3.69
N LEU A 394 3.00 -30.02 4.87
CA LEU A 394 4.08 -30.43 5.78
C LEU A 394 3.52 -31.42 6.81
N ASP A 395 4.36 -32.37 7.23
CA ASP A 395 3.97 -33.31 8.26
C ASP A 395 3.66 -32.59 9.58
N PRO A 396 2.50 -32.88 10.22
CA PRO A 396 2.18 -32.33 11.52
C PRO A 396 3.31 -32.57 12.53
N ILE A 397 3.45 -31.66 13.49
CA ILE A 397 4.39 -31.79 14.60
C ILE A 397 3.79 -32.75 15.63
N THR A 398 4.56 -33.68 16.17
CA THR A 398 4.06 -34.55 17.28
C THR A 398 3.94 -33.74 18.57
N GLU A 399 3.13 -34.19 19.54
CA GLU A 399 3.01 -33.49 20.83
C GLU A 399 4.36 -33.40 21.58
N GLU A 400 5.31 -34.32 21.34
CA GLU A 400 6.67 -34.23 21.91
C GLU A 400 7.55 -33.21 21.19
N GLU A 401 7.27 -32.93 19.92
CA GLU A 401 7.94 -31.94 19.08
C GLU A 401 7.27 -30.55 19.17
N LYS A 402 6.10 -30.44 19.80
CA LYS A 402 5.43 -29.17 20.05
C LYS A 402 6.27 -28.34 21.00
N ILE A 403 7.05 -27.44 20.41
CA ILE A 403 7.69 -26.37 21.13
C ILE A 403 6.56 -25.48 21.64
N GLU A 404 6.40 -25.39 22.96
CA GLU A 404 5.71 -24.26 23.57
C GLU A 404 6.49 -23.02 23.15
N VAL A 405 6.02 -22.36 22.09
CA VAL A 405 6.45 -21.00 21.80
C VAL A 405 5.88 -20.18 22.96
N GLU A 406 6.65 -20.09 24.06
CA GLU A 406 6.38 -19.13 25.13
C GLU A 406 6.07 -17.79 24.45
N ASP A 407 5.06 -17.07 24.94
CA ASP A 407 4.63 -15.78 24.40
C ASP A 407 5.79 -14.78 24.59
N PHE A 408 6.72 -14.88 23.65
CA PHE A 408 8.06 -14.36 23.65
C PHE A 408 7.99 -12.87 23.90
N ASP A 409 8.40 -12.44 25.11
CA ASP A 409 8.30 -11.07 25.65
C ASP A 409 7.27 -10.20 24.91
N ALA A 410 5.98 -10.49 25.13
CA ALA A 410 4.88 -9.84 24.42
C ALA A 410 4.90 -8.30 24.52
N GLU A 411 5.64 -7.73 25.49
CA GLU A 411 5.88 -6.30 25.57
C GLU A 411 6.91 -5.83 24.55
N GLY A 412 8.13 -6.40 24.58
CA GLY A 412 9.26 -6.02 23.73
C GLY A 412 9.02 -6.25 22.23
N GLU A 413 8.37 -7.34 21.85
CA GLU A 413 8.09 -7.67 20.43
C GLU A 413 7.10 -6.69 19.78
N ARG A 414 6.08 -6.23 20.54
CA ARG A 414 5.14 -5.21 20.03
C ARG A 414 5.79 -3.84 19.88
N GLU A 415 6.63 -3.43 20.83
CA GLU A 415 7.42 -2.18 20.68
C GLU A 415 8.35 -2.28 19.46
N ALA A 416 9.05 -3.41 19.30
CA ALA A 416 9.92 -3.67 18.15
C ALA A 416 9.15 -3.57 16.82
N ARG A 417 7.92 -4.10 16.75
CA ARG A 417 7.05 -3.96 15.58
C ARG A 417 6.72 -2.50 15.29
N VAL A 418 6.29 -1.73 16.29
CA VAL A 418 5.96 -0.30 16.12
C VAL A 418 7.19 0.49 15.66
N PHE A 419 8.35 0.25 16.27
CA PHE A 419 9.59 0.92 15.90
C PHE A 419 10.09 0.51 14.51
N THR A 420 9.90 -0.75 14.10
CA THR A 420 10.18 -1.23 12.74
C THR A 420 9.34 -0.48 11.72
N LEU A 421 8.04 -0.38 11.95
CA LEU A 421 7.13 0.36 11.06
C LEU A 421 7.52 1.84 10.97
N TRP A 422 7.82 2.47 12.10
CA TRP A 422 8.28 3.86 12.14
C TRP A 422 9.63 4.05 11.41
N LEU A 423 10.63 3.21 11.66
CA LEU A 423 11.93 3.28 10.98
C LEU A 423 11.78 3.13 9.46
N ASN A 424 10.99 2.15 9.01
CA ASN A 424 10.70 1.94 7.60
C ASN A 424 9.97 3.14 6.96
N SER A 425 9.16 3.86 7.73
CA SER A 425 8.50 5.08 7.26
C SER A 425 9.47 6.25 7.01
N LEU A 426 10.66 6.22 7.61
CA LEU A 426 11.74 7.20 7.37
C LEU A 426 12.52 6.90 6.08
N ASP A 427 12.17 5.83 5.37
CA ASP A 427 12.84 5.33 4.16
C ASP A 427 14.32 5.02 4.42
N VAL A 428 14.55 4.18 5.44
CA VAL A 428 15.88 3.61 5.74
C VAL A 428 16.19 2.44 4.80
N GLN A 429 17.47 2.27 4.47
CA GLN A 429 17.93 1.28 3.49
C GLN A 429 19.09 0.44 4.08
N PRO A 430 18.98 -0.90 4.14
CA PRO A 430 17.79 -1.69 3.79
C PRO A 430 16.61 -1.44 4.73
N ALA A 431 15.40 -1.81 4.29
CA ALA A 431 14.23 -1.80 5.15
C ALA A 431 14.42 -2.81 6.30
N VAL A 432 13.98 -2.42 7.49
CA VAL A 432 14.03 -3.23 8.70
C VAL A 432 13.01 -4.37 8.60
N GLN A 433 13.50 -5.59 8.76
CA GLN A 433 12.75 -6.84 8.78
C GLN A 433 12.83 -7.50 10.17
N SER A 434 14.05 -7.61 10.72
CA SER A 434 14.32 -8.07 12.08
C SER A 434 14.88 -6.91 12.89
N PHE A 435 14.03 -6.31 13.74
CA PHE A 435 14.38 -5.12 14.53
C PHE A 435 15.68 -5.28 15.33
N PHE A 436 15.88 -6.45 15.94
CA PHE A 436 17.02 -6.67 16.84
C PHE A 436 18.31 -7.04 16.11
N ASP A 437 18.25 -7.41 14.84
CA ASP A 437 19.42 -7.81 14.05
C ASP A 437 19.84 -6.73 13.06
N ASP A 438 18.88 -6.14 12.35
CA ASP A 438 19.16 -5.19 11.29
C ASP A 438 19.79 -3.89 11.81
N LEU A 439 19.62 -3.61 13.11
CA LEU A 439 20.20 -2.45 13.80
C LEU A 439 21.63 -2.69 14.33
N CYS A 440 22.09 -3.94 14.38
CA CYS A 440 23.36 -4.30 15.03
C CYS A 440 24.59 -3.65 14.39
N ASP A 441 24.57 -3.37 13.09
CA ASP A 441 25.69 -2.72 12.40
C ASP A 441 25.68 -1.18 12.50
N GLY A 442 24.64 -0.62 13.12
CA GLY A 442 24.43 0.82 13.30
C GLY A 442 24.06 1.59 12.03
N THR A 443 24.04 0.97 10.84
CA THR A 443 23.82 1.66 9.56
C THR A 443 22.41 2.27 9.48
N ILE A 444 21.39 1.52 9.90
CA ILE A 444 20.01 2.01 9.94
C ILE A 444 19.84 3.10 11.00
N LEU A 445 20.49 2.96 12.16
CA LEU A 445 20.46 3.99 13.22
C LEU A 445 21.03 5.32 12.72
N MET A 446 22.16 5.30 11.98
CA MET A 446 22.72 6.50 11.36
C MET A 446 21.72 7.17 10.41
N GLN A 447 21.08 6.40 9.54
CA GLN A 447 20.07 6.94 8.63
C GLN A 447 18.89 7.55 9.39
N ALA A 448 18.38 6.85 10.40
CA ALA A 448 17.29 7.34 11.24
C ALA A 448 17.66 8.67 11.94
N TYR A 449 18.87 8.76 12.50
CA TYR A 449 19.38 10.01 13.10
C TYR A 449 19.39 11.15 12.08
N ASP A 450 19.94 10.95 10.88
CA ASP A 450 20.05 12.01 9.88
C ASP A 450 18.69 12.41 9.27
N LYS A 451 17.70 11.50 9.27
CA LYS A 451 16.33 11.78 8.83
C LYS A 451 15.54 12.59 9.87
N VAL A 452 15.66 12.21 11.16
CA VAL A 452 14.96 12.88 12.28
C VAL A 452 15.65 14.20 12.65
N ILE A 453 16.98 14.19 12.73
CA ILE A 453 17.82 15.31 13.14
C ILE A 453 18.75 15.65 11.97
N LYS A 454 18.21 16.36 10.98
CA LYS A 454 18.91 16.69 9.74
C LYS A 454 20.33 17.22 9.97
N GLY A 455 21.32 16.54 9.40
CA GLY A 455 22.72 16.92 9.48
C GLY A 455 23.41 16.51 10.78
N SER A 456 22.80 15.66 11.61
CA SER A 456 23.43 15.16 12.85
C SER A 456 24.57 14.18 12.59
N VAL A 457 24.57 13.51 11.43
CA VAL A 457 25.51 12.42 11.15
C VAL A 457 26.66 12.91 10.27
N ASN A 458 27.89 12.76 10.76
CA ASN A 458 29.09 12.86 9.95
C ASN A 458 29.36 11.53 9.26
N TRP A 459 28.87 11.38 8.03
CA TRP A 459 29.02 10.17 7.22
C TRP A 459 30.47 9.76 6.92
N ARG A 460 31.47 10.62 7.17
CA ARG A 460 32.89 10.27 7.05
C ARG A 460 33.38 9.36 8.20
N CYS A 461 32.67 9.37 9.32
CA CYS A 461 32.96 8.56 10.50
C CYS A 461 32.18 7.25 10.53
N VAL A 462 31.32 7.01 9.53
CA VAL A 462 30.44 5.83 9.47
C VAL A 462 31.06 4.76 8.59
N ASN A 463 31.28 3.58 9.14
CA ASN A 463 31.67 2.39 8.40
C ASN A 463 30.51 1.94 7.50
N LYS A 464 30.83 1.68 6.23
CA LYS A 464 29.85 1.21 5.23
C LYS A 464 29.82 -0.31 5.16
N ARG A 465 28.64 -0.86 4.83
CA ARG A 465 28.50 -2.29 4.52
C ARG A 465 29.41 -2.68 3.33
N PRO A 466 29.92 -3.92 3.30
CA PRO A 466 30.73 -4.41 2.18
C PRO A 466 29.98 -4.34 0.84
N ALA A 467 30.65 -3.85 -0.21
CA ALA A 467 30.04 -3.67 -1.54
C ALA A 467 29.68 -4.99 -2.24
N HIS A 468 30.29 -6.10 -1.83
CA HIS A 468 30.08 -7.44 -2.39
C HIS A 468 28.91 -8.20 -1.75
N GLY A 469 28.19 -7.58 -0.80
CA GLY A 469 27.22 -8.28 0.04
C GLY A 469 27.93 -9.09 1.14
N GLY A 470 27.38 -9.07 2.34
CA GLY A 470 27.96 -9.70 3.53
C GLY A 470 27.93 -8.79 4.75
N ASP A 471 28.17 -9.37 5.92
CA ASP A 471 28.04 -8.66 7.19
C ASP A 471 29.22 -7.73 7.46
N MET A 472 28.93 -6.62 8.13
CA MET A 472 29.96 -5.74 8.64
C MET A 472 30.74 -6.45 9.75
N SER A 473 32.07 -6.31 9.76
CA SER A 473 32.86 -6.87 10.86
C SER A 473 32.42 -6.27 12.19
N ARG A 474 32.32 -7.10 13.24
CA ARG A 474 31.84 -6.67 14.57
C ARG A 474 32.55 -5.42 15.09
N PHE A 475 33.86 -5.31 14.87
CA PHE A 475 34.62 -4.11 15.27
C PHE A 475 34.09 -2.82 14.62
N LYS A 476 33.82 -2.85 13.30
CA LYS A 476 33.27 -1.70 12.57
C LYS A 476 31.82 -1.40 12.95
N ALA A 477 31.04 -2.44 13.22
CA ALA A 477 29.68 -2.30 13.73
C ALA A 477 29.68 -1.62 15.12
N VAL A 478 30.59 -2.02 16.02
CA VAL A 478 30.78 -1.37 17.33
C VAL A 478 31.19 0.10 17.19
N GLU A 479 32.05 0.45 16.23
CA GLU A 479 32.37 1.86 15.96
C GLU A 479 31.14 2.67 15.55
N ASN A 480 30.31 2.14 14.64
CA ASN A 480 29.07 2.78 14.21
C ASN A 480 28.06 2.93 15.36
N THR A 481 27.85 1.88 16.15
CA THR A 481 26.89 1.91 17.26
C THR A 481 27.39 2.75 18.42
N ASN A 482 28.71 2.81 18.69
CA ASN A 482 29.28 3.78 19.63
C ASN A 482 28.99 5.21 19.17
N TYR A 483 29.14 5.50 17.88
CA TYR A 483 28.78 6.80 17.33
C TYR A 483 27.28 7.08 17.48
N ALA A 484 26.41 6.09 17.31
CA ALA A 484 24.97 6.22 17.56
C ALA A 484 24.65 6.61 19.01
N ILE A 485 25.35 6.02 19.98
CA ILE A 485 25.20 6.36 21.40
C ILE A 485 25.72 7.78 21.68
N GLU A 486 26.84 8.17 21.08
CA GLU A 486 27.39 9.52 21.22
C GLU A 486 26.43 10.58 20.66
N LEU A 487 25.89 10.37 19.46
CA LEU A 487 24.87 11.23 18.86
C LEU A 487 23.64 11.37 19.77
N GLY A 488 23.17 10.26 20.35
CA GLY A 488 22.06 10.29 21.30
C GLY A 488 22.37 11.16 22.51
N LYS A 489 23.54 10.98 23.12
CA LYS A 489 23.99 11.78 24.28
C LYS A 489 24.09 13.27 23.93
N GLN A 490 24.66 13.62 22.78
CA GLN A 490 24.73 15.00 22.29
C GLN A 490 23.34 15.63 22.07
N ASN A 491 22.33 14.81 21.77
CA ASN A 491 20.95 15.24 21.57
C ASN A 491 20.06 15.14 22.82
N GLY A 492 20.67 14.89 23.99
CA GLY A 492 20.00 14.87 25.29
C GLY A 492 19.31 13.55 25.64
N PHE A 493 19.67 12.45 24.98
CA PHE A 493 19.10 11.14 25.30
C PHE A 493 19.69 10.62 26.63
N SER A 494 18.83 10.06 27.47
CA SER A 494 19.19 9.34 28.68
C SER A 494 19.68 7.94 28.33
N LEU A 495 20.95 7.82 27.96
CA LEU A 495 21.63 6.56 27.59
C LEU A 495 22.63 6.12 28.68
N VAL A 496 22.28 6.33 29.95
CA VAL A 496 23.14 5.95 31.08
C VAL A 496 23.25 4.43 31.12
N GLY A 497 24.48 3.90 31.08
CA GLY A 497 24.74 2.47 31.11
C GLY A 497 24.54 1.75 29.76
N ILE A 498 24.29 2.46 28.66
CA ILE A 498 24.21 1.87 27.31
C ILE A 498 25.50 2.17 26.54
N GLN A 499 26.08 1.14 25.92
CA GLN A 499 27.28 1.17 25.09
C GLN A 499 26.97 0.72 23.66
N GLY A 500 27.83 1.04 22.69
CA GLY A 500 27.63 0.59 21.31
C GLY A 500 27.69 -0.93 21.15
N ALA A 501 28.52 -1.60 21.97
CA ALA A 501 28.59 -3.05 22.00
C ALA A 501 27.24 -3.70 22.34
N ASP A 502 26.46 -3.12 23.25
CA ASP A 502 25.12 -3.63 23.60
C ASP A 502 24.19 -3.68 22.39
N ILE A 503 24.22 -2.63 21.56
CA ILE A 503 23.43 -2.54 20.34
C ILE A 503 23.94 -3.53 19.29
N THR A 504 25.26 -3.64 19.15
CA THR A 504 25.90 -4.55 18.19
C THR A 504 25.63 -6.02 18.52
N ASP A 505 25.52 -6.33 19.80
CA ASP A 505 25.24 -7.68 20.29
C ASP A 505 23.73 -7.95 20.44
N GLY A 506 22.86 -7.06 19.91
CA GLY A 506 21.42 -7.29 19.84
C GLY A 506 20.68 -7.21 21.19
N GLN A 507 21.20 -6.46 22.18
CA GLN A 507 20.58 -6.37 23.51
C GLN A 507 19.20 -5.71 23.47
N ARG A 508 18.15 -6.54 23.44
CA ARG A 508 16.76 -6.17 23.17
C ARG A 508 16.28 -4.92 23.91
N LYS A 509 16.35 -4.91 25.25
CA LYS A 509 15.88 -3.79 26.08
C LYS A 509 16.61 -2.48 25.79
N LEU A 510 17.91 -2.56 25.50
CA LEU A 510 18.76 -1.39 25.29
C LEU A 510 18.54 -0.83 23.87
N THR A 511 18.38 -1.71 22.87
CA THR A 511 18.01 -1.34 21.50
C THR A 511 16.63 -0.67 21.47
N LEU A 512 15.61 -1.25 22.13
CA LEU A 512 14.29 -0.62 22.28
C LEU A 512 14.41 0.76 22.95
N GLY A 513 15.19 0.87 24.02
CA GLY A 513 15.40 2.12 24.75
C GLY A 513 16.05 3.22 23.92
N LEU A 514 17.02 2.88 23.06
CA LEU A 514 17.65 3.83 22.14
C LEU A 514 16.67 4.32 21.07
N VAL A 515 16.00 3.39 20.40
CA VAL A 515 15.09 3.73 19.29
C VAL A 515 13.87 4.50 19.79
N TRP A 516 13.33 4.14 20.96
CA TRP A 516 12.29 4.90 21.64
C TRP A 516 12.68 6.37 21.82
N GLN A 517 13.91 6.65 22.27
CA GLN A 517 14.35 8.03 22.51
C GLN A 517 14.49 8.82 21.21
N LEU A 518 14.91 8.17 20.12
CA LEU A 518 14.93 8.80 18.80
C LEU A 518 13.51 9.09 18.29
N MET A 519 12.57 8.15 18.40
CA MET A 519 11.17 8.36 18.04
C MET A 519 10.52 9.45 18.89
N ARG A 520 10.81 9.49 20.19
CA ARG A 520 10.35 10.55 21.09
C ARG A 520 10.91 11.91 20.67
N LYS A 521 12.18 11.98 20.27
CA LYS A 521 12.81 13.20 19.75
C LYS A 521 12.12 13.69 18.48
N ASP A 522 11.76 12.78 17.58
CA ASP A 522 11.01 13.08 16.36
C ASP A 522 9.66 13.76 16.66
N ILE A 523 8.92 13.22 17.65
CA ILE A 523 7.67 13.84 18.14
C ILE A 523 7.93 15.25 18.69
N THR A 524 8.93 15.41 19.56
CA THR A 524 9.28 16.72 20.13
C THR A 524 9.66 17.74 19.03
N LEU A 525 10.40 17.31 18.01
CA LEU A 525 10.77 18.17 16.88
C LEU A 525 9.56 18.53 16.01
N THR A 526 8.65 17.58 15.79
CA THR A 526 7.40 17.82 15.06
C THR A 526 6.53 18.86 15.78
N LEU A 527 6.54 18.85 17.13
CA LEU A 527 5.82 19.82 17.97
C LEU A 527 6.61 21.11 18.24
N LYS A 528 7.78 21.31 17.64
CA LYS A 528 8.64 22.48 17.91
C LYS A 528 7.95 23.81 17.59
N GLY A 529 7.20 23.88 16.48
CA GLY A 529 6.44 25.10 16.13
C GLY A 529 5.37 25.45 17.17
N LEU A 530 4.72 24.43 17.74
CA LEU A 530 3.80 24.60 18.86
C LEU A 530 4.54 25.04 20.13
N ALA A 531 5.66 24.41 20.46
CA ALA A 531 6.48 24.81 21.61
C ALA A 531 6.87 26.29 21.52
N GLN A 532 7.32 26.76 20.35
CA GLN A 532 7.69 28.15 20.11
C GLN A 532 6.53 29.12 20.34
N ARG A 533 5.34 28.83 19.80
CA ARG A 533 4.13 29.67 20.03
C ARG A 533 3.72 29.73 21.49
N LEU A 534 3.93 28.65 22.24
CA LEU A 534 3.67 28.61 23.68
C LEU A 534 4.80 29.21 24.53
N GLY A 535 5.87 29.73 23.90
CA GLY A 535 7.03 30.30 24.60
C GLY A 535 7.87 29.25 25.33
N LYS A 536 7.85 27.99 24.87
CA LYS A 536 8.52 26.84 25.50
C LYS A 536 9.68 26.33 24.65
N ARG A 537 10.67 25.75 25.33
CA ARG A 537 11.81 25.11 24.66
C ARG A 537 11.40 23.81 23.96
N GLU A 538 10.58 23.01 24.61
CA GLU A 538 10.07 21.73 24.13
C GLU A 538 8.73 21.39 24.80
N ILE A 539 7.92 20.56 24.16
CA ILE A 539 6.69 20.04 24.75
C ILE A 539 7.03 18.85 25.65
N THR A 540 6.58 18.89 26.90
CA THR A 540 6.78 17.82 27.90
C THR A 540 5.55 16.91 28.04
N ASP A 541 5.69 15.71 28.63
CA ASP A 541 4.56 14.79 28.84
C ASP A 541 3.43 15.43 29.65
N ALA A 542 3.77 16.22 30.68
CA ALA A 542 2.78 16.94 31.49
C ALA A 542 1.96 17.93 30.65
N GLU A 543 2.57 18.52 29.62
CA GLU A 543 1.89 19.44 28.71
C GLU A 543 1.04 18.70 27.69
N MET A 544 1.51 17.55 27.19
CA MET A 544 0.71 16.69 26.32
C MET A 544 -0.53 16.16 27.05
N VAL A 545 -0.38 15.72 28.31
CA VAL A 545 -1.49 15.31 29.18
C VAL A 545 -2.47 16.46 29.42
N ARG A 546 -1.96 17.66 29.71
CA ARG A 546 -2.81 18.85 29.88
C ARG A 546 -3.59 19.15 28.60
N TRP A 547 -2.92 19.15 27.46
CA TRP A 547 -3.55 19.36 26.15
C TRP A 547 -4.64 18.32 25.87
N ALA A 548 -4.39 17.04 26.13
CA ALA A 548 -5.37 15.99 25.93
C ALA A 548 -6.61 16.19 26.82
N ASN A 549 -6.39 16.52 28.11
CA ASN A 549 -7.48 16.84 29.03
C ASN A 549 -8.26 18.10 28.60
N ASP A 550 -7.60 19.12 28.05
CA ASP A 550 -8.25 20.31 27.50
C ASP A 550 -9.08 19.97 26.25
N MET A 551 -8.61 19.07 25.40
CA MET A 551 -9.36 18.62 24.22
C MET A 551 -10.60 17.84 24.61
N SER A 552 -10.51 16.89 25.56
CA SER A 552 -11.70 16.19 26.08
C SER A 552 -12.78 17.18 26.56
N ARG A 553 -12.37 18.21 27.32
CA ARG A 553 -13.25 19.31 27.75
C ARG A 553 -13.86 20.10 26.61
N LYS A 554 -13.08 20.45 25.58
CA LYS A 554 -13.58 21.15 24.38
C LYS A 554 -14.61 20.32 23.63
N GLY A 555 -14.49 19.00 23.64
CA GLY A 555 -15.46 18.05 23.06
C GLY A 555 -16.77 17.94 23.87
N GLY A 556 -16.91 18.67 24.98
CA GLY A 556 -18.08 18.65 25.84
C GLY A 556 -18.09 17.52 26.88
N ARG A 557 -16.95 16.86 27.11
CA ARG A 557 -16.82 15.74 28.03
C ARG A 557 -15.86 16.09 29.17
N ASN A 558 -15.95 15.37 30.29
CA ASN A 558 -15.17 15.66 31.50
C ASN A 558 -14.16 14.55 31.84
N SER A 559 -13.94 13.61 30.92
CA SER A 559 -12.92 12.57 31.10
C SER A 559 -11.54 13.21 31.17
N SER A 560 -10.68 12.71 32.05
CA SER A 560 -9.32 13.22 32.20
C SER A 560 -8.38 12.14 32.70
N ILE A 561 -7.11 12.28 32.36
CA ILE A 561 -6.03 11.38 32.77
C ILE A 561 -4.97 12.16 33.56
N ARG A 562 -4.27 11.47 34.46
CA ARG A 562 -3.17 12.03 35.24
C ARG A 562 -1.80 11.83 34.58
N SER A 563 -1.67 10.79 33.76
CA SER A 563 -0.45 10.44 33.03
C SER A 563 -0.78 9.49 31.88
N PHE A 564 0.18 9.19 31.00
CA PHE A 564 0.02 8.15 29.97
C PHE A 564 0.02 6.70 30.50
N LYS A 565 0.12 6.51 31.82
CA LYS A 565 -0.05 5.22 32.51
C LYS A 565 -1.42 5.08 33.18
N ASP A 566 -2.31 6.04 32.98
CA ASP A 566 -3.62 6.06 33.64
C ASP A 566 -4.54 4.95 33.08
N PRO A 567 -5.06 4.02 33.92
CA PRO A 567 -5.91 2.93 33.46
C PRO A 567 -7.15 3.37 32.67
N ALA A 568 -7.64 4.60 32.90
CA ALA A 568 -8.78 5.13 32.16
C ALA A 568 -8.58 5.16 30.63
N ILE A 569 -7.31 5.22 30.18
CA ILE A 569 -6.96 5.16 28.75
C ILE A 569 -7.38 3.82 28.13
N GLY A 570 -7.30 2.72 28.91
CA GLY A 570 -7.59 1.37 28.45
C GLY A 570 -9.02 1.18 27.95
N THR A 571 -9.97 1.99 28.44
CA THR A 571 -11.37 1.99 27.99
C THR A 571 -11.57 2.49 26.56
N GLY A 572 -10.58 3.20 26.00
CA GLY A 572 -10.66 3.91 24.72
C GLY A 572 -11.52 5.19 24.73
N VAL A 573 -12.43 5.36 25.71
CA VAL A 573 -13.38 6.49 25.77
C VAL A 573 -12.67 7.83 25.86
N PHE A 574 -11.63 7.95 26.70
CA PHE A 574 -10.87 9.19 26.85
C PHE A 574 -10.27 9.66 25.51
N LEU A 575 -9.75 8.74 24.70
CA LEU A 575 -9.13 9.08 23.41
C LEU A 575 -10.18 9.57 22.39
N LEU A 576 -11.38 8.98 22.42
CA LEU A 576 -12.52 9.45 21.61
C LEU A 576 -12.96 10.85 22.03
N ASP A 577 -12.96 11.15 23.33
CA ASP A 577 -13.27 12.49 23.82
C ASP A 577 -12.24 13.53 23.38
N VAL A 578 -10.95 13.17 23.39
CA VAL A 578 -9.86 14.01 22.83
C VAL A 578 -10.12 14.29 21.34
N LEU A 579 -10.44 13.26 20.55
CA LEU A 579 -10.73 13.39 19.12
C LEU A 579 -11.98 14.23 18.85
N SER A 580 -13.01 14.09 19.68
CA SER A 580 -14.22 14.93 19.64
C SER A 580 -13.88 16.41 19.89
N GLY A 581 -12.96 16.69 20.82
CA GLY A 581 -12.43 18.02 21.04
C GLY A 581 -11.65 18.61 19.86
N MET A 582 -10.96 17.77 19.09
CA MET A 582 -10.26 18.19 17.87
C MET A 582 -11.23 18.49 16.73
N LYS A 583 -12.22 17.62 16.52
CA LYS A 583 -13.26 17.77 15.50
C LYS A 583 -14.49 16.94 15.85
N SER A 584 -15.46 17.57 16.49
CA SER A 584 -16.65 16.91 17.05
C SER A 584 -17.47 16.13 16.02
N SER A 585 -17.51 16.58 14.77
CA SER A 585 -18.25 15.92 13.69
C SER A 585 -17.72 14.53 13.30
N TYR A 586 -16.55 14.11 13.79
CA TYR A 586 -15.97 12.80 13.48
C TYR A 586 -16.29 11.73 14.52
N VAL A 587 -16.69 12.12 15.73
CA VAL A 587 -17.01 11.19 16.80
C VAL A 587 -18.52 11.11 16.94
N ASP A 588 -19.07 10.03 16.40
CA ASP A 588 -20.46 9.66 16.64
C ASP A 588 -20.54 8.84 17.93
N TYR A 589 -21.09 9.42 19.00
CA TYR A 589 -21.17 8.76 20.30
C TYR A 589 -22.17 7.60 20.33
N ASP A 590 -23.05 7.47 19.33
CA ASP A 590 -23.91 6.28 19.20
C ASP A 590 -23.09 5.03 18.85
N LEU A 591 -21.85 5.21 18.34
CA LEU A 591 -20.91 4.15 18.01
C LEU A 591 -19.91 3.83 19.13
N VAL A 592 -19.90 4.65 20.19
CA VAL A 592 -18.96 4.56 21.31
C VAL A 592 -19.58 3.70 22.41
N THR A 593 -18.82 2.69 22.85
CA THR A 593 -19.23 1.80 23.93
C THR A 593 -18.75 2.33 25.28
N ASP A 594 -19.26 1.79 26.38
CA ASP A 594 -18.85 2.20 27.73
C ASP A 594 -17.42 1.76 28.09
N GLY A 595 -16.82 0.82 27.34
CA GLY A 595 -15.46 0.33 27.57
C GLY A 595 -15.31 -0.47 28.87
N ARG A 596 -16.37 -1.18 29.29
CA ARG A 596 -16.39 -1.96 30.55
C ARG A 596 -15.86 -3.38 30.37
N SER A 597 -15.97 -3.92 29.16
CA SER A 597 -15.37 -5.20 28.78
C SER A 597 -14.18 -5.00 27.84
N ASP A 598 -13.34 -6.03 27.71
CA ASP A 598 -12.20 -6.01 26.81
C ASP A 598 -12.63 -5.80 25.34
N ASP A 599 -13.74 -6.41 24.92
CA ASP A 599 -14.32 -6.23 23.58
C ASP A 599 -14.80 -4.79 23.33
N GLU A 600 -15.49 -4.19 24.30
CA GLU A 600 -15.93 -2.80 24.23
C GLU A 600 -14.74 -1.82 24.15
N ALA A 601 -13.75 -2.03 25.02
CA ALA A 601 -12.51 -1.26 25.02
C ALA A 601 -11.76 -1.38 23.69
N TYR A 602 -11.69 -2.59 23.14
CA TYR A 602 -11.09 -2.88 21.84
C TYR A 602 -11.79 -2.12 20.71
N LEU A 603 -13.13 -2.16 20.66
CA LEU A 603 -13.92 -1.43 19.67
C LEU A 603 -13.71 0.09 19.76
N ASN A 604 -13.64 0.64 20.97
CA ASN A 604 -13.36 2.06 21.18
C ASN A 604 -11.93 2.44 20.75
N ALA A 605 -10.94 1.59 21.03
CA ALA A 605 -9.55 1.80 20.61
C ALA A 605 -9.40 1.74 19.08
N LYS A 606 -10.03 0.74 18.43
CA LYS A 606 -10.07 0.61 16.96
C LYS A 606 -10.73 1.83 16.30
N LEU A 607 -11.85 2.30 16.86
CA LEU A 607 -12.53 3.51 16.42
C LEU A 607 -11.63 4.74 16.56
N SER A 608 -10.95 4.89 17.71
CA SER A 608 -10.02 6.00 17.97
C SER A 608 -8.90 6.08 16.92
N ILE A 609 -8.27 4.94 16.62
CA ILE A 609 -7.19 4.85 15.62
C ILE A 609 -7.72 5.24 14.24
N SER A 610 -8.89 4.72 13.86
CA SER A 610 -9.46 4.98 12.53
C SER A 610 -9.89 6.45 12.35
N ILE A 611 -10.44 7.07 13.40
CA ILE A 611 -10.76 8.51 13.40
C ILE A 611 -9.47 9.36 13.33
N ALA A 612 -8.42 8.99 14.09
CA ALA A 612 -7.14 9.68 14.03
C ALA A 612 -6.55 9.65 12.61
N ARG A 613 -6.58 8.48 11.95
CA ARG A 613 -6.14 8.31 10.56
C ARG A 613 -7.01 9.11 9.58
N LYS A 614 -8.33 9.22 9.81
CA LYS A 614 -9.22 10.09 9.04
C LYS A 614 -8.81 11.57 9.09
N MET A 615 -8.28 12.01 10.23
CA MET A 615 -7.72 13.36 10.39
C MET A 615 -6.33 13.52 9.76
N GLY A 616 -5.72 12.44 9.25
CA GLY A 616 -4.37 12.43 8.67
C GLY A 616 -3.25 12.20 9.68
N ALA A 617 -3.57 11.69 10.88
CA ALA A 617 -2.55 11.33 11.87
C ALA A 617 -1.88 10.00 11.53
N THR A 618 -0.55 9.97 11.51
CA THR A 618 0.22 8.73 11.36
C THR A 618 0.24 7.98 12.69
N ILE A 619 -0.42 6.82 12.73
CA ILE A 619 -0.57 5.97 13.92
C ILE A 619 -0.02 4.57 13.67
N TRP A 620 0.95 4.17 14.48
CA TRP A 620 1.67 2.89 14.38
C TRP A 620 1.21 1.83 15.38
N LEU A 621 0.56 2.24 16.46
CA LEU A 621 0.07 1.31 17.48
C LEU A 621 -1.22 0.61 17.04
N VAL A 622 -1.52 -0.52 17.68
CA VAL A 622 -2.74 -1.31 17.46
C VAL A 622 -3.73 -1.14 18.63
N PRO A 623 -5.03 -1.50 18.49
CA PRO A 623 -6.02 -1.30 19.54
C PRO A 623 -5.60 -1.89 20.91
N GLU A 624 -4.96 -3.06 20.92
CA GLU A 624 -4.50 -3.73 22.13
C GLU A 624 -3.46 -2.92 22.90
N ASP A 625 -2.67 -2.08 22.22
CA ASP A 625 -1.68 -1.23 22.87
C ASP A 625 -2.35 -0.12 23.69
N ILE A 626 -3.53 0.35 23.27
CA ILE A 626 -4.38 1.28 24.03
C ILE A 626 -5.01 0.54 25.20
N CYS A 627 -5.66 -0.61 24.94
CA CYS A 627 -6.34 -1.39 25.98
C CYS A 627 -5.40 -1.80 27.12
N GLN A 628 -4.15 -2.15 26.79
CA GLN A 628 -3.09 -2.49 27.75
C GLN A 628 -2.35 -1.26 28.33
N VAL A 629 -2.72 -0.05 27.94
CA VAL A 629 -2.15 1.22 28.42
C VAL A 629 -0.62 1.27 28.28
N ARG A 630 -0.13 0.93 27.08
CA ARG A 630 1.31 0.98 26.77
C ARG A 630 1.79 2.41 26.66
N ALA A 631 2.22 2.98 27.78
CA ALA A 631 2.44 4.41 27.95
C ALA A 631 3.32 5.06 26.87
N ARG A 632 4.40 4.39 26.43
CA ARG A 632 5.27 4.89 25.34
C ARG A 632 4.48 5.04 24.03
N LEU A 633 3.71 4.04 23.66
CA LEU A 633 2.89 4.04 22.46
C LEU A 633 1.72 5.02 22.58
N VAL A 634 1.06 5.10 23.73
CA VAL A 634 0.03 6.13 23.97
C VAL A 634 0.59 7.54 23.85
N THR A 635 1.83 7.77 24.29
CA THR A 635 2.51 9.05 24.14
C THR A 635 2.69 9.40 22.65
N THR A 636 3.07 8.43 21.81
CA THR A 636 3.23 8.67 20.37
C THR A 636 1.89 8.96 19.69
N PHE A 637 0.82 8.28 20.11
CA PHE A 637 -0.54 8.54 19.63
C PHE A 637 -0.98 9.98 19.92
N ILE A 638 -0.88 10.42 21.17
CA ILE A 638 -1.24 11.79 21.56
C ILE A 638 -0.34 12.83 20.88
N GLY A 639 0.96 12.55 20.76
CA GLY A 639 1.89 13.42 20.03
C GLY A 639 1.51 13.60 18.55
N SER A 640 1.09 12.51 17.90
CA SER A 640 0.60 12.53 16.52
C SER A 640 -0.70 13.31 16.38
N LEU A 641 -1.63 13.16 17.34
CA LEU A 641 -2.87 13.95 17.38
C LEU A 641 -2.59 15.45 17.57
N MET A 642 -1.68 15.81 18.46
CA MET A 642 -1.28 17.21 18.68
C MET A 642 -0.71 17.83 17.39
N ALA A 643 0.22 17.13 16.74
CA ALA A 643 0.83 17.58 15.50
C ALA A 643 -0.20 17.71 14.37
N THR A 644 -1.16 16.80 14.31
CA THR A 644 -2.24 16.81 13.31
C THR A 644 -3.21 17.95 13.57
N HIS A 645 -3.64 18.15 14.82
CA HIS A 645 -4.52 19.26 15.20
C HIS A 645 -3.92 20.61 14.80
N GLU A 646 -2.61 20.77 14.98
CA GLU A 646 -1.89 21.98 14.63
C GLU A 646 -1.82 22.27 13.13
N LYS A 647 -1.84 21.24 12.28
CA LYS A 647 -1.91 21.41 10.83
C LYS A 647 -3.33 21.72 10.34
N MET A 648 -4.35 21.43 11.17
CA MET A 648 -5.76 21.66 10.84
C MET A 648 -6.24 23.07 11.20
N GLN A 649 -5.52 23.78 12.08
CA GLN A 649 -5.74 25.20 12.40
C GLN A 649 -5.09 26.07 11.33
#